data_AF-A0AAJ2US01-F1
#
_entry.id   AF-A0AAJ2US01-F1
#
_cell.length_a   1.000
_cell.length_b   1.000
_cell.length_c   1.000
_cell.angle_alpha   90.00
_cell.angle_beta   90.00
_cell.angle_gamma   90.00
#
_symmetry.space_group_name_H-M   'P 1'
#
loop_
_entity.id
_entity.type
_entity.pdbx_description
1 polymer ?
#
loop_
_entity_poly.entity_id
_entity_poly.type
_entity_poly.pdbx_seq_one_letter_code
_entity_poly.pdbx_strand_id
1 'polypeptide(L)'
;PLERSTALPHRFALNDTNDGYTAPYADWSYWEHQIDLLAAHGCNEVLVIAGMEAVYHRLLKDFGYSDEESRAWLPAPSHQPWWLLQNLSGYGGPLSPELIARRAALGRRITDRLRELGMSPVLPGYYGHVPKQFVQRNGGDAHVVPQGIWHGFERPDWLDPRTDSFARVAASFYSHVRDVFGEAAHFKMDVLHEGGTAGDVPVPDAAQGVERALQKAHPGATWVILGWQENPLPELLDAIDRSRMLIVDGVSDRYASVTDRERDWGGTPYCFGTIPNFGGRTTIGARAHLWNDKFFAWRDKADSALAGTAFMPEATDRDPAAFELFSELAWTPRKLDRPAWFSSYADFRYGGRDDSARGAWRALQDTAYQQQAVERSDPHDSLFCARPDLAANRAAEYAPRTLTYDPGRFDAALAGLLGVVGGLRRNPAYRHDVVDVARQALAHRGRQYLPQLWAAYRRKDLDTFRALSTLWLQLMRLSDEVTGTNGAFLLGPWVNEARLMATNDAERAEFERTAKVLITVWGGRATSDTGNLHEYGNREWSGLMADFYVPRWQKWLDTLEDALATGTAPAAVDWFAFEEPWTQERKDYPLRPVGDAYRTAARVRDVLARAPYQGTLTVTAEPPVLPPGGSARLSAVLRNVNGLRATGRVDFALGGFDGTAEPEGPTSLPSVPAAGAGTVRWRAGAPGAPLDRPLRPLPYAITVRYGPRGEDRVEGRFDGSLFEAGPLDPGWSTYTSNGAVFGQLADRFAIDGAGTDLWRGTSEFGTAYRAGVFRDGTSVTLRVDSQAATGNWARAGIVVRNRLGTAGSAGFVNLAVTPANGVVLSYDSSGDGTLDTYRRITGVKAPVVLRLSRTGTGAYTGECSTDEGVTWRVVAT
;
A
#
# COMPACT_ATOMS: atom_id res chain seq x y z
N PRO A 1 15.23 31.97 32.81
CA PRO A 1 14.35 31.79 31.63
C PRO A 1 14.71 30.45 30.98
N LEU A 2 13.73 29.68 30.52
CA LEU A 2 13.99 28.53 29.65
C LEU A 2 14.05 29.07 28.21
N GLU A 3 15.18 28.87 27.54
CA GLU A 3 15.40 29.29 26.16
C GLU A 3 15.69 28.06 25.31
N ARG A 4 15.05 27.97 24.14
CA ARG A 4 15.28 26.94 23.13
C ARG A 4 15.24 27.60 21.75
N SER A 5 16.09 27.12 20.86
CA SER A 5 16.19 27.59 19.48
C SER A 5 16.38 26.41 18.53
N THR A 6 16.02 26.59 17.27
CA THR A 6 16.36 25.66 16.20
C THR A 6 17.12 26.40 15.11
N ALA A 7 18.11 25.73 14.51
CA ALA A 7 18.86 26.24 13.36
C ALA A 7 18.14 25.95 12.03
N LEU A 8 16.98 25.28 12.08
CA LEU A 8 16.21 24.88 10.91
C LEU A 8 15.19 25.97 10.54
N PRO A 9 15.45 26.76 9.47
CA PRO A 9 14.55 27.85 9.07
C PRO A 9 13.16 27.35 8.61
N HIS A 10 13.06 26.14 8.06
CA HIS A 10 11.83 25.65 7.44
C HIS A 10 11.14 24.56 8.28
N ARG A 11 9.87 24.77 8.62
CA ARG A 11 8.98 23.73 9.19
C ARG A 11 7.67 23.76 8.41
N PHE A 12 7.70 23.06 7.28
CA PHE A 12 6.63 23.00 6.29
C PHE A 12 5.51 22.03 6.72
N ALA A 13 4.27 22.40 6.43
CA ALA A 13 3.10 21.61 6.75
C ALA A 13 2.12 21.51 5.56
N LEU A 14 1.45 20.36 5.52
CA LEU A 14 0.37 19.94 4.62
C LEU A 14 0.85 19.47 3.24
N ASN A 15 0.31 18.34 2.80
CA ASN A 15 0.51 17.80 1.45
C ASN A 15 -0.38 18.52 0.42
N ASP A 16 -0.02 18.47 -0.85
CA ASP A 16 -0.84 18.93 -1.97
C ASP A 16 -2.26 18.35 -1.93
N THR A 17 -2.38 17.08 -1.54
CA THR A 17 -3.64 16.33 -1.48
C THR A 17 -4.43 16.51 -0.18
N ASN A 18 -3.85 17.17 0.84
CA ASN A 18 -4.46 17.31 2.17
C ASN A 18 -5.86 17.91 2.14
N ASP A 19 -6.02 19.03 1.43
CA ASP A 19 -7.31 19.73 1.41
C ASP A 19 -8.40 18.84 0.80
N GLY A 20 -8.08 18.01 -0.20
CA GLY A 20 -9.05 17.10 -0.82
C GLY A 20 -9.57 16.03 0.15
N TYR A 21 -8.68 15.44 0.95
CA TYR A 21 -9.03 14.32 1.82
C TYR A 21 -9.46 14.71 3.24
N THR A 22 -9.09 15.89 3.73
CA THR A 22 -9.43 16.33 5.09
C THR A 22 -10.47 17.43 5.09
N ALA A 23 -10.21 18.52 4.38
CA ALA A 23 -10.86 19.79 4.64
C ALA A 23 -11.44 20.49 3.39
N PRO A 24 -11.92 19.79 2.35
CA PRO A 24 -12.29 20.48 1.10
C PRO A 24 -13.52 21.37 1.29
N TYR A 25 -14.30 21.08 2.35
CA TYR A 25 -15.53 21.75 2.73
C TYR A 25 -15.38 22.61 3.99
N ALA A 26 -14.16 22.77 4.50
CA ALA A 26 -13.90 23.45 5.77
C ALA A 26 -14.22 24.95 5.72
N ASP A 27 -14.69 25.48 6.84
CA ASP A 27 -14.94 26.90 7.07
C ASP A 27 -13.77 27.57 7.81
N TRP A 28 -13.96 28.85 8.17
CA TRP A 28 -12.94 29.58 8.93
C TRP A 28 -12.64 28.96 10.29
N SER A 29 -13.63 28.43 11.00
CA SER A 29 -13.43 27.93 12.36
C SER A 29 -12.49 26.73 12.39
N TYR A 30 -12.58 25.86 11.38
CA TYR A 30 -11.62 24.78 11.16
C TYR A 30 -10.22 25.33 10.89
N TRP A 31 -10.08 26.25 9.93
CA TRP A 31 -8.79 26.77 9.53
C TRP A 31 -8.09 27.58 10.63
N GLU A 32 -8.83 28.36 11.41
CA GLU A 32 -8.29 29.08 12.57
C GLU A 32 -7.70 28.09 13.58
N HIS A 33 -8.43 27.02 13.89
CA HIS A 33 -7.94 25.98 14.79
C HIS A 33 -6.71 25.25 14.23
N GLN A 34 -6.75 24.86 12.96
CA GLN A 34 -5.64 24.18 12.29
C GLN A 34 -4.37 25.05 12.29
N ILE A 35 -4.51 26.35 12.00
CA ILE A 35 -3.38 27.29 11.99
C ILE A 35 -2.82 27.47 13.40
N ASP A 36 -3.67 27.60 14.42
CA ASP A 36 -3.23 27.71 15.82
C ASP A 36 -2.49 26.44 16.27
N LEU A 37 -2.93 25.25 15.87
CA LEU A 37 -2.22 23.99 16.11
C LEU A 37 -0.86 23.99 15.41
N LEU A 38 -0.81 24.27 14.11
CA LEU A 38 0.45 24.32 13.36
C LEU A 38 1.46 25.30 14.00
N ALA A 39 0.98 26.48 14.41
CA ALA A 39 1.80 27.48 15.11
C ALA A 39 2.33 26.97 16.46
N ALA A 40 1.49 26.31 17.26
CA ALA A 40 1.86 25.74 18.55
C ALA A 40 2.93 24.63 18.41
N HIS A 41 2.92 23.91 17.29
CA HIS A 41 3.92 22.89 16.93
C HIS A 41 5.15 23.47 16.20
N GLY A 42 5.23 24.80 16.05
CA GLY A 42 6.38 25.50 15.49
C GLY A 42 6.50 25.40 13.97
N CYS A 43 5.46 24.93 13.28
CA CYS A 43 5.34 25.05 11.83
C CYS A 43 5.31 26.54 11.46
N ASN A 44 6.01 26.90 10.39
CA ASN A 44 6.09 28.29 9.92
C ASN A 44 5.86 28.44 8.43
N GLU A 45 5.61 27.36 7.70
CA GLU A 45 5.29 27.34 6.29
C GLU A 45 4.10 26.41 6.08
N VAL A 46 3.02 26.92 5.50
CA VAL A 46 1.76 26.17 5.36
C VAL A 46 1.26 26.28 3.93
N LEU A 47 1.05 25.14 3.28
CA LEU A 47 0.44 25.10 1.95
C LEU A 47 -1.04 25.53 2.02
N VAL A 48 -1.41 26.52 1.20
CA VAL A 48 -2.78 27.03 1.11
C VAL A 48 -3.25 26.96 -0.32
N ILE A 49 -4.27 26.14 -0.58
CA ILE A 49 -4.88 26.02 -1.91
C ILE A 49 -6.29 26.63 -2.00
N ALA A 50 -6.96 26.79 -0.86
CA ALA A 50 -8.33 27.30 -0.82
C ALA A 50 -8.42 28.71 -1.42
N GLY A 51 -9.23 28.88 -2.47
CA GLY A 51 -9.39 30.16 -3.19
C GLY A 51 -8.64 30.21 -4.52
N MET A 52 -7.81 29.22 -4.87
CA MET A 52 -7.13 29.18 -6.18
C MET A 52 -8.09 29.05 -7.35
N GLU A 53 -9.28 28.49 -7.14
CA GLU A 53 -10.34 28.48 -8.15
C GLU A 53 -10.72 29.89 -8.62
N ALA A 54 -10.62 30.91 -7.75
CA ALA A 54 -10.87 32.31 -8.12
C ALA A 54 -9.74 32.91 -8.95
N VAL A 55 -8.50 32.52 -8.68
CA VAL A 55 -7.32 32.93 -9.47
C VAL A 55 -7.47 32.40 -10.89
N TYR A 56 -7.77 31.12 -11.05
CA TYR A 56 -7.96 30.52 -12.37
C TYR A 56 -9.22 31.02 -13.08
N HIS A 57 -10.32 31.25 -12.36
CA HIS A 57 -11.52 31.85 -12.96
C HIS A 57 -11.22 33.21 -13.61
N ARG A 58 -10.45 34.07 -12.95
CA ARG A 58 -10.04 35.37 -13.49
C ARG A 58 -9.01 35.21 -14.61
N LEU A 59 -8.02 34.35 -14.41
CA LEU A 59 -6.99 34.05 -15.41
C LEU A 59 -7.63 33.62 -16.74
N LEU A 60 -8.51 32.62 -16.72
CA LEU A 60 -9.11 32.09 -17.95
C LEU A 60 -9.91 33.17 -18.70
N LYS A 61 -10.57 34.08 -17.99
CA LYS A 61 -11.28 35.20 -18.60
C LYS A 61 -10.33 36.19 -19.30
N ASP A 62 -9.13 36.42 -18.77
CA ASP A 62 -8.10 37.23 -19.45
C ASP A 62 -7.63 36.60 -20.77
N PHE A 63 -7.72 35.27 -20.88
CA PHE A 63 -7.27 34.49 -22.05
C PHE A 63 -8.42 33.95 -22.92
N GLY A 64 -9.55 34.68 -22.91
CA GLY A 64 -10.62 34.51 -23.90
C GLY A 64 -11.60 33.37 -23.62
N TYR A 65 -11.65 32.84 -22.40
CA TYR A 65 -12.68 31.90 -21.97
C TYR A 65 -13.88 32.64 -21.37
N SER A 66 -15.08 32.16 -21.66
CA SER A 66 -16.30 32.70 -21.07
C SER A 66 -16.39 32.39 -19.57
N ASP A 67 -17.29 33.05 -18.86
CA ASP A 67 -17.57 32.74 -17.45
C ASP A 67 -17.98 31.27 -17.25
N GLU A 68 -18.84 30.76 -18.14
CA GLU A 68 -19.32 29.38 -18.09
C GLU A 68 -18.19 28.38 -18.35
N GLU A 69 -17.38 28.60 -19.39
CA GLU A 69 -16.23 27.76 -19.72
C GLU A 69 -15.22 27.72 -18.56
N SER A 70 -14.95 28.88 -17.97
CA SER A 70 -14.02 29.00 -16.85
C SER A 70 -14.52 28.26 -15.61
N ARG A 71 -15.81 28.39 -15.27
CA ARG A 71 -16.40 27.71 -14.10
C ARG A 71 -16.54 26.20 -14.31
N ALA A 72 -16.80 25.76 -15.54
CA ALA A 72 -16.90 24.33 -15.88
C ALA A 72 -15.55 23.60 -15.86
N TRP A 73 -14.44 24.33 -16.04
CA TRP A 73 -13.10 23.75 -15.96
C TRP A 73 -12.61 23.53 -14.52
N LEU A 74 -13.21 24.22 -13.55
CA LEU A 74 -12.86 24.11 -12.14
C LEU A 74 -13.54 22.88 -11.51
N PRO A 75 -12.79 21.95 -10.88
CA PRO A 75 -13.39 20.82 -10.17
C PRO A 75 -14.09 21.23 -8.88
N ALA A 76 -14.94 20.34 -8.36
CA ALA A 76 -15.45 20.40 -6.99
C ALA A 76 -14.29 20.51 -5.98
N PRO A 77 -14.49 21.19 -4.83
CA PRO A 77 -13.43 21.39 -3.82
C PRO A 77 -12.69 20.11 -3.42
N SER A 78 -13.39 18.98 -3.33
CA SER A 78 -12.81 17.67 -3.01
C SER A 78 -11.75 17.19 -3.99
N HIS A 79 -11.74 17.68 -5.24
CA HIS A 79 -10.83 17.24 -6.31
C HIS A 79 -9.85 18.33 -6.77
N GLN A 80 -9.90 19.53 -6.18
CA GLN A 80 -9.01 20.64 -6.52
C GLN A 80 -7.51 20.33 -6.36
N PRO A 81 -7.05 19.54 -5.37
CA PRO A 81 -5.64 19.14 -5.30
C PRO A 81 -5.06 18.55 -6.58
N TRP A 82 -5.76 17.59 -7.19
CA TRP A 82 -5.29 16.93 -8.40
C TRP A 82 -5.38 17.84 -9.63
N TRP A 83 -6.26 18.85 -9.60
CA TRP A 83 -6.25 19.88 -10.63
C TRP A 83 -5.04 20.80 -10.52
N LEU A 84 -4.67 21.21 -9.31
CA LEU A 84 -3.48 22.03 -9.07
C LEU A 84 -2.17 21.26 -9.33
N LEU A 85 -2.19 19.93 -9.25
CA LEU A 85 -1.14 19.02 -9.70
C LEU A 85 -1.22 18.67 -11.21
N GLN A 86 -2.14 19.28 -11.95
CA GLN A 86 -2.33 19.09 -13.40
C GLN A 86 -2.73 17.67 -13.83
N ASN A 87 -3.39 16.93 -12.96
CA ASN A 87 -3.83 15.55 -13.19
C ASN A 87 -5.26 15.45 -13.75
N LEU A 88 -6.13 16.43 -13.45
CA LEU A 88 -7.52 16.45 -13.92
C LEU A 88 -8.06 17.88 -14.06
N SER A 89 -9.22 18.03 -14.72
CA SER A 89 -10.01 19.27 -14.71
C SER A 89 -11.51 18.98 -14.79
N GLY A 90 -12.35 19.94 -14.39
CA GLY A 90 -13.82 19.95 -14.57
C GLY A 90 -14.66 18.92 -13.81
N TYR A 91 -14.06 18.04 -12.99
CA TYR A 91 -14.84 17.01 -12.28
C TYR A 91 -15.66 17.59 -11.13
N GLY A 92 -17.00 17.46 -11.23
CA GLY A 92 -17.93 17.97 -10.22
C GLY A 92 -18.21 19.47 -10.26
N GLY A 93 -17.81 20.13 -11.35
CA GLY A 93 -18.25 21.49 -11.69
C GLY A 93 -19.55 21.50 -12.53
N PRO A 94 -19.99 22.68 -12.99
CA PRO A 94 -19.39 23.99 -12.79
C PRO A 94 -19.65 24.56 -11.38
N LEU A 95 -18.65 25.25 -10.82
CA LEU A 95 -18.79 25.97 -9.55
C LEU A 95 -19.62 27.24 -9.71
N SER A 96 -20.38 27.67 -8.70
CA SER A 96 -21.12 28.93 -8.75
C SER A 96 -20.19 30.14 -8.51
N PRO A 97 -20.53 31.32 -9.06
CA PRO A 97 -19.78 32.55 -8.78
C PRO A 97 -19.74 32.87 -7.27
N GLU A 98 -20.81 32.58 -6.54
CA GLU A 98 -20.89 32.82 -5.10
C GLU A 98 -19.91 31.92 -4.33
N LEU A 99 -19.80 30.64 -4.70
CA LEU A 99 -18.86 29.73 -4.07
C LEU A 99 -17.41 30.17 -4.31
N ILE A 100 -17.08 30.53 -5.56
CA ILE A 100 -15.75 31.03 -5.93
C ILE A 100 -15.39 32.27 -5.08
N ALA A 101 -16.34 33.20 -4.90
CA ALA A 101 -16.13 34.38 -4.07
C ALA A 101 -15.95 34.03 -2.58
N ARG A 102 -16.76 33.11 -2.03
CA ARG A 102 -16.65 32.65 -0.64
C ARG A 102 -15.30 31.97 -0.37
N ARG A 103 -14.84 31.10 -1.27
CA ARG A 103 -13.53 30.41 -1.17
C ARG A 103 -12.36 31.37 -1.32
N ALA A 104 -12.45 32.37 -2.19
CA ALA A 104 -11.45 33.45 -2.28
C ALA A 104 -11.33 34.24 -0.97
N ALA A 105 -12.47 34.60 -0.34
CA ALA A 105 -12.47 35.29 0.94
C ALA A 105 -11.89 34.43 2.08
N LEU A 106 -12.19 33.12 2.08
CA LEU A 106 -11.59 32.18 3.02
C LEU A 106 -10.07 32.09 2.83
N GLY A 107 -9.61 31.90 1.58
CA GLY A 107 -8.19 31.84 1.23
C GLY A 107 -7.41 33.07 1.70
N ARG A 108 -7.96 34.27 1.46
CA ARG A 108 -7.41 35.53 1.97
C ARG A 108 -7.30 35.55 3.48
N ARG A 109 -8.34 35.10 4.19
CA ARG A 109 -8.37 35.09 5.65
C ARG A 109 -7.32 34.12 6.23
N ILE A 110 -7.11 32.97 5.59
CA ILE A 110 -6.08 32.00 5.94
C ILE A 110 -4.69 32.64 5.80
N THR A 111 -4.39 33.23 4.64
CA THR A 111 -3.06 33.81 4.39
C THR A 111 -2.76 35.01 5.28
N ASP A 112 -3.75 35.85 5.58
CA ASP A 112 -3.59 36.96 6.51
C ASP A 112 -3.28 36.46 7.92
N ARG A 113 -4.00 35.44 8.42
CA ARG A 113 -3.75 34.86 9.74
C ARG A 113 -2.38 34.18 9.87
N LEU A 114 -1.92 33.50 8.81
CA LEU A 114 -0.56 32.95 8.79
C LEU A 114 0.49 34.07 8.97
N ARG A 115 0.35 35.18 8.24
CA ARG A 115 1.26 36.32 8.35
C ARG A 115 1.20 37.00 9.72
N GLU A 116 0.01 37.13 10.32
CA GLU A 116 -0.16 37.67 11.68
C GLU A 116 0.64 36.90 12.74
N LEU A 117 0.80 35.58 12.55
CA LEU A 117 1.56 34.70 13.42
C LEU A 117 3.04 34.59 13.03
N GLY A 118 3.50 35.33 12.01
CA GLY A 118 4.87 35.25 11.49
C GLY A 118 5.15 34.00 10.67
N MET A 119 4.12 33.30 10.22
CA MET A 119 4.22 32.16 9.31
C MET A 119 4.10 32.61 7.84
N SER A 120 4.68 31.83 6.94
CA SER A 120 4.61 32.05 5.51
C SER A 120 3.52 31.17 4.87
N PRO A 121 2.53 31.77 4.18
CA PRO A 121 1.70 30.99 3.27
C PRO A 121 2.57 30.52 2.10
N VAL A 122 2.49 29.22 1.80
CA VAL A 122 3.03 28.63 0.58
C VAL A 122 1.87 28.46 -0.38
N LEU A 123 1.93 29.13 -1.54
CA LEU A 123 0.82 29.14 -2.51
C LEU A 123 1.18 28.30 -3.74
N PRO A 124 0.22 27.67 -4.43
CA PRO A 124 0.48 27.08 -5.74
C PRO A 124 1.03 28.12 -6.73
N GLY A 125 2.11 27.78 -7.44
CA GLY A 125 2.67 28.61 -8.51
C GLY A 125 2.13 28.23 -9.89
N TYR A 126 2.52 29.00 -10.92
CA TYR A 126 2.15 28.71 -12.31
C TYR A 126 3.27 28.02 -13.07
N TYR A 127 2.96 26.85 -13.60
CA TYR A 127 3.89 26.00 -14.35
C TYR A 127 3.22 25.34 -15.56
N GLY A 128 2.24 26.01 -16.16
CA GLY A 128 1.87 25.76 -17.57
C GLY A 128 0.52 25.11 -17.85
N HIS A 129 -0.31 24.74 -16.86
CA HIS A 129 -1.60 24.13 -17.20
C HIS A 129 -2.59 25.13 -17.80
N VAL A 130 -3.21 24.73 -18.91
CA VAL A 130 -4.25 25.49 -19.62
C VAL A 130 -5.39 24.57 -20.11
N PRO A 131 -6.61 25.08 -20.30
CA PRO A 131 -7.69 24.32 -20.89
C PRO A 131 -7.44 24.03 -22.37
N LYS A 132 -8.26 23.15 -22.94
CA LYS A 132 -8.30 22.95 -24.40
C LYS A 132 -8.57 24.27 -25.12
N GLN A 133 -8.22 24.28 -26.40
CA GLN A 133 -8.41 25.42 -27.31
C GLN A 133 -7.57 26.67 -27.00
N PHE A 134 -6.59 26.58 -26.09
CA PHE A 134 -5.79 27.74 -25.67
C PHE A 134 -5.06 28.40 -26.86
N VAL A 135 -4.44 27.58 -27.72
CA VAL A 135 -3.70 28.05 -28.91
C VAL A 135 -4.64 28.76 -29.90
N GLN A 136 -5.82 28.21 -30.16
CA GLN A 136 -6.81 28.79 -31.08
C GLN A 136 -7.29 30.17 -30.61
N ARG A 137 -7.40 30.37 -29.29
CA ARG A 137 -7.89 31.63 -28.71
C ARG A 137 -6.81 32.69 -28.61
N ASN A 138 -5.58 32.29 -28.28
CA ASN A 138 -4.52 33.23 -27.92
C ASN A 138 -3.46 33.43 -29.02
N GLY A 139 -3.39 32.52 -30.00
CA GLY A 139 -2.51 32.62 -31.16
C GLY A 139 -1.04 32.89 -30.81
N GLY A 140 -0.34 33.59 -31.71
CA GLY A 140 1.06 33.98 -31.50
C GLY A 140 2.00 32.79 -31.43
N ASP A 141 2.86 32.76 -30.42
CA ASP A 141 3.82 31.69 -30.14
C ASP A 141 3.29 30.64 -29.15
N ALA A 142 1.99 30.66 -28.84
CA ALA A 142 1.39 29.70 -27.92
C ALA A 142 1.57 28.27 -28.45
N HIS A 143 2.31 27.46 -27.69
CA HIS A 143 2.55 26.04 -27.96
C HIS A 143 2.13 25.22 -26.74
N VAL A 144 1.37 24.15 -26.97
CA VAL A 144 0.92 23.27 -25.90
C VAL A 144 1.29 21.81 -26.17
N VAL A 145 1.67 21.10 -25.12
CA VAL A 145 1.94 19.66 -25.13
C VAL A 145 0.76 18.94 -24.47
N PRO A 146 0.02 18.10 -25.22
CA PRO A 146 -1.04 17.26 -24.63
C PRO A 146 -0.47 16.30 -23.59
N GLN A 147 -1.08 16.25 -22.41
CA GLN A 147 -0.56 15.50 -21.26
C GLN A 147 -1.15 14.08 -21.10
N GLY A 148 -2.10 13.69 -21.94
CA GLY A 148 -2.68 12.35 -21.94
C GLY A 148 -3.65 12.10 -20.77
N ILE A 149 -3.62 10.89 -20.22
CA ILE A 149 -4.58 10.40 -19.22
C ILE A 149 -3.85 10.11 -17.90
N TRP A 150 -4.39 10.60 -16.79
CA TRP A 150 -4.00 10.20 -15.44
C TRP A 150 -5.17 9.46 -14.78
N HIS A 151 -4.99 8.19 -14.44
CA HIS A 151 -6.01 7.35 -13.80
C HIS A 151 -7.44 7.53 -14.36
N GLY A 152 -7.59 7.51 -15.69
CA GLY A 152 -8.88 7.65 -16.37
C GLY A 152 -9.40 9.08 -16.56
N PHE A 153 -8.75 10.08 -15.98
CA PHE A 153 -9.01 11.50 -16.22
C PHE A 153 -8.13 12.05 -17.34
N GLU A 154 -8.70 12.88 -18.22
CA GLU A 154 -7.93 13.65 -19.16
C GLU A 154 -7.18 14.77 -18.44
N ARG A 155 -5.85 14.82 -18.63
CA ARG A 155 -5.00 15.88 -18.10
C ARG A 155 -5.19 17.15 -18.93
N PRO A 156 -5.15 18.36 -18.31
CA PRO A 156 -5.07 19.61 -19.05
C PRO A 156 -3.80 19.66 -19.91
N ASP A 157 -3.83 20.47 -20.97
CA ASP A 157 -2.64 20.64 -21.84
C ASP A 157 -1.58 21.49 -21.11
N TRP A 158 -0.31 21.26 -21.45
CA TRP A 158 0.83 21.96 -20.84
C TRP A 158 1.39 23.03 -21.80
N LEU A 159 1.24 24.29 -21.44
CA LEU A 159 1.77 25.46 -22.15
C LEU A 159 3.29 25.52 -22.00
N ASP A 160 4.00 25.54 -23.13
CA ASP A 160 5.46 25.53 -23.20
C ASP A 160 6.08 26.73 -22.46
N PRO A 161 6.83 26.50 -21.36
CA PRO A 161 7.41 27.58 -20.57
C PRO A 161 8.48 28.44 -21.28
N ARG A 162 8.93 28.04 -22.47
CA ARG A 162 9.89 28.82 -23.28
C ARG A 162 9.23 29.98 -24.03
N THR A 163 7.91 30.00 -24.12
CA THR A 163 7.14 30.94 -24.95
C THR A 163 6.84 32.27 -24.23
N ASP A 164 6.72 33.36 -25.00
CA ASP A 164 6.18 34.64 -24.51
C ASP A 164 4.72 34.50 -24.06
N SER A 165 3.97 33.60 -24.70
CA SER A 165 2.61 33.23 -24.28
C SER A 165 2.58 32.71 -22.84
N PHE A 166 3.48 31.79 -22.46
CA PHE A 166 3.63 31.36 -21.07
C PHE A 166 3.94 32.52 -20.14
N ALA A 167 4.89 33.38 -20.50
CA ALA A 167 5.26 34.53 -19.67
C ALA A 167 4.08 35.49 -19.43
N ARG A 168 3.20 35.70 -20.43
CA ARG A 168 1.97 36.51 -20.27
C ARG A 168 0.96 35.84 -19.33
N VAL A 169 0.73 34.53 -19.49
CA VAL A 169 -0.19 33.79 -18.63
C VAL A 169 0.30 33.77 -17.18
N ALA A 170 1.59 33.47 -16.97
CA ALA A 170 2.20 33.51 -15.64
C ALA A 170 2.09 34.89 -14.98
N ALA A 171 2.32 35.97 -15.73
CA ALA A 171 2.19 37.33 -15.21
C ALA A 171 0.75 37.68 -14.78
N SER A 172 -0.26 37.28 -15.57
CA SER A 172 -1.68 37.44 -15.19
C SER A 172 -2.00 36.57 -13.96
N PHE A 173 -1.58 35.30 -13.95
CA PHE A 173 -1.78 34.39 -12.82
C PHE A 173 -1.24 34.99 -11.52
N TYR A 174 0.03 35.39 -11.49
CA TYR A 174 0.64 35.95 -10.28
C TYR A 174 0.02 37.30 -9.86
N SER A 175 -0.48 38.09 -10.81
CA SER A 175 -1.28 39.28 -10.47
C SER A 175 -2.56 38.90 -9.72
N HIS A 176 -3.32 37.91 -10.23
CA HIS A 176 -4.53 37.43 -9.59
C HIS A 176 -4.26 36.74 -8.25
N VAL A 177 -3.13 36.04 -8.11
CA VAL A 177 -2.69 35.48 -6.82
C VAL A 177 -2.50 36.60 -5.80
N ARG A 178 -1.76 37.66 -6.14
CA ARG A 178 -1.58 38.81 -5.25
C ARG A 178 -2.91 39.47 -4.89
N ASP A 179 -3.84 39.59 -5.83
CA ASP A 179 -5.15 40.19 -5.58
C ASP A 179 -6.01 39.37 -4.62
N VAL A 180 -5.96 38.04 -4.74
CA VAL A 180 -6.75 37.13 -3.88
C VAL A 180 -6.08 36.95 -2.52
N PHE A 181 -4.78 36.66 -2.49
CA PHE A 181 -4.09 36.16 -1.29
C PHE A 181 -3.17 37.18 -0.62
N GLY A 182 -2.83 38.29 -1.28
CA GLY A 182 -1.75 39.19 -0.87
C GLY A 182 -0.35 38.65 -1.22
N GLU A 183 0.69 39.30 -0.69
CA GLU A 183 2.09 38.96 -1.00
C GLU A 183 2.52 37.60 -0.42
N ALA A 184 3.20 36.78 -1.21
CA ALA A 184 3.76 35.50 -0.79
C ALA A 184 5.22 35.37 -1.23
N ALA A 185 6.03 34.69 -0.43
CA ALA A 185 7.45 34.46 -0.69
C ALA A 185 7.75 33.03 -1.13
N HIS A 186 6.80 32.10 -1.01
CA HIS A 186 6.99 30.68 -1.29
C HIS A 186 5.90 30.20 -2.25
N PHE A 187 6.33 29.58 -3.34
CA PHE A 187 5.43 29.06 -4.36
C PHE A 187 5.73 27.59 -4.64
N LYS A 188 4.71 26.74 -4.51
CA LYS A 188 4.83 25.31 -4.72
C LYS A 188 4.49 24.93 -6.16
N MET A 189 5.42 24.27 -6.86
CA MET A 189 5.25 23.87 -8.27
C MET A 189 5.95 22.54 -8.55
N ASP A 190 5.22 21.59 -9.14
CA ASP A 190 5.67 20.22 -9.39
C ASP A 190 5.53 19.88 -10.88
N VAL A 191 6.52 20.32 -11.66
CA VAL A 191 6.55 20.13 -13.12
C VAL A 191 6.53 18.63 -13.45
N LEU A 192 5.57 18.20 -14.29
CA LEU A 192 5.38 16.81 -14.72
C LEU A 192 5.10 15.82 -13.56
N HIS A 193 4.32 16.25 -12.57
CA HIS A 193 3.91 15.40 -11.45
C HIS A 193 3.15 14.13 -11.91
N GLU A 194 3.61 12.97 -11.43
CA GLU A 194 3.03 11.64 -11.68
C GLU A 194 2.72 11.33 -13.15
N GLY A 195 3.62 11.74 -14.04
CA GLY A 195 3.54 11.46 -15.47
C GLY A 195 3.36 12.74 -16.29
N GLY A 196 2.50 12.66 -17.30
CA GLY A 196 2.51 13.65 -18.38
C GLY A 196 3.70 13.45 -19.32
N THR A 197 3.98 14.43 -20.15
CA THR A 197 5.13 14.40 -21.06
C THR A 197 5.65 15.80 -21.34
N ALA A 198 6.98 15.92 -21.38
CA ALA A 198 7.65 17.11 -21.86
C ALA A 198 7.46 17.32 -23.37
N GLY A 199 7.10 16.27 -24.11
CA GLY A 199 6.98 16.32 -25.57
C GLY A 199 8.31 16.72 -26.21
N ASP A 200 8.28 17.82 -26.97
CA ASP A 200 9.44 18.43 -27.62
C ASP A 200 10.09 19.58 -26.81
N VAL A 201 9.62 19.81 -25.58
CA VAL A 201 10.13 20.86 -24.69
C VAL A 201 11.26 20.29 -23.81
N PRO A 202 12.51 20.77 -23.91
CA PRO A 202 13.57 20.34 -23.01
C PRO A 202 13.27 20.75 -21.56
N VAL A 203 13.34 19.81 -20.63
CA VAL A 203 13.06 20.05 -19.20
C VAL A 203 13.95 21.15 -18.60
N PRO A 204 15.26 21.23 -18.89
CA PRO A 204 16.10 22.34 -18.40
C PRO A 204 15.59 23.73 -18.82
N ASP A 205 15.20 23.87 -20.10
CA ASP A 205 14.70 25.13 -20.63
C ASP A 205 13.33 25.48 -20.05
N ALA A 206 12.47 24.47 -19.88
CA ALA A 206 11.17 24.63 -19.23
C ALA A 206 11.33 25.12 -17.78
N ALA A 207 12.24 24.50 -17.02
CA ALA A 207 12.54 24.90 -15.65
C ALA A 207 13.02 26.34 -15.56
N GLN A 208 13.91 26.76 -16.46
CA GLN A 208 14.37 28.15 -16.55
C GLN A 208 13.24 29.12 -16.92
N GLY A 209 12.30 28.71 -17.77
CA GLY A 209 11.11 29.49 -18.12
C GLY A 209 10.18 29.72 -16.92
N VAL A 210 9.88 28.64 -16.19
CA VAL A 210 9.08 28.68 -14.95
C VAL A 210 9.74 29.57 -13.90
N GLU A 211 11.03 29.33 -13.60
CA GLU A 211 11.78 30.11 -12.60
C GLU A 211 11.84 31.60 -12.99
N ARG A 212 12.12 31.91 -14.26
CA ARG A 212 12.17 33.30 -14.74
C ARG A 212 10.82 34.00 -14.58
N ALA A 213 9.71 33.30 -14.86
CA ALA A 213 8.37 33.85 -14.69
C ALA A 213 8.05 34.11 -13.21
N LEU A 214 8.39 33.16 -12.32
CA LEU A 214 8.26 33.34 -10.88
C LEU A 214 9.05 34.55 -10.39
N GLN A 215 10.36 34.61 -10.68
CA GLN A 215 11.24 35.68 -10.21
C GLN A 215 10.88 37.05 -10.78
N LYS A 216 10.31 37.10 -11.99
CA LYS A 216 9.82 38.36 -12.57
C LYS A 216 8.60 38.90 -11.82
N ALA A 217 7.69 38.02 -11.42
CA ALA A 217 6.49 38.41 -10.68
C ALA A 217 6.78 38.67 -9.19
N HIS A 218 7.64 37.84 -8.58
CA HIS A 218 8.02 37.87 -7.18
C HIS A 218 9.54 37.72 -7.02
N PRO A 219 10.31 38.81 -7.12
CA PRO A 219 11.76 38.76 -6.97
C PRO A 219 12.17 38.23 -5.59
N GLY A 220 12.98 37.16 -5.58
CA GLY A 220 13.46 36.51 -4.35
C GLY A 220 12.50 35.45 -3.79
N ALA A 221 11.43 35.11 -4.50
CA ALA A 221 10.57 34.01 -4.12
C ALA A 221 11.33 32.67 -4.13
N THR A 222 10.91 31.77 -3.25
CA THR A 222 11.41 30.40 -3.16
C THR A 222 10.48 29.46 -3.93
N TRP A 223 11.04 28.69 -4.85
CA TRP A 223 10.36 27.56 -5.49
C TRP A 223 10.39 26.36 -4.56
N VAL A 224 9.24 26.06 -3.96
CA VAL A 224 9.02 24.84 -3.15
C VAL A 224 8.64 23.68 -4.08
N ILE A 225 9.32 22.53 -3.98
CA ILE A 225 9.05 21.38 -4.85
C ILE A 225 8.97 20.08 -4.03
N LEU A 226 8.03 19.21 -4.37
CA LEU A 226 7.83 17.93 -3.68
C LEU A 226 8.88 16.91 -4.10
N GLY A 227 9.61 16.36 -3.12
CA GLY A 227 10.39 15.14 -3.32
C GLY A 227 9.47 13.92 -3.35
N TRP A 228 9.09 13.48 -4.56
CA TRP A 228 8.18 12.34 -4.76
C TRP A 228 8.53 11.57 -6.04
N GLN A 229 8.73 10.26 -5.91
CA GLN A 229 9.16 9.39 -7.02
C GLN A 229 10.41 9.94 -7.72
N GLU A 230 10.31 10.33 -8.99
CA GLU A 230 11.39 10.89 -9.81
C GLU A 230 11.47 12.42 -9.74
N ASN A 231 10.54 13.09 -9.03
CA ASN A 231 10.52 14.54 -8.87
C ASN A 231 11.28 14.98 -7.59
N PRO A 232 12.06 16.08 -7.64
CA PRO A 232 12.49 16.81 -8.84
C PRO A 232 13.43 15.99 -9.74
N LEU A 233 13.33 16.21 -11.05
CA LEU A 233 14.27 15.63 -12.02
C LEU A 233 15.67 16.25 -11.81
N PRO A 234 16.77 15.46 -11.84
CA PRO A 234 18.12 16.00 -11.67
C PRO A 234 18.47 17.12 -12.66
N GLU A 235 18.09 16.95 -13.93
CA GLU A 235 18.30 17.95 -14.98
C GLU A 235 17.53 19.26 -14.77
N LEU A 236 16.41 19.22 -14.04
CA LEU A 236 15.70 20.43 -13.59
C LEU A 236 16.55 21.16 -12.55
N LEU A 237 17.08 20.44 -11.55
CA LEU A 237 17.92 21.03 -10.49
C LEU A 237 19.25 21.57 -11.04
N ASP A 238 19.81 20.96 -12.08
CA ASP A 238 21.03 21.44 -12.77
C ASP A 238 20.80 22.74 -13.56
N ALA A 239 19.56 23.05 -13.94
CA ALA A 239 19.24 24.15 -14.85
C ALA A 239 18.97 25.50 -14.17
N ILE A 240 18.72 25.52 -12.85
CA ILE A 240 18.25 26.70 -12.10
C ILE A 240 19.08 26.99 -10.84
N ASP A 241 18.88 28.18 -10.27
CA ASP A 241 19.53 28.60 -9.02
C ASP A 241 18.94 27.84 -7.82
N ARG A 242 19.63 26.77 -7.40
CA ARG A 242 19.24 25.92 -6.27
C ARG A 242 19.11 26.67 -4.94
N SER A 243 19.77 27.83 -4.78
CA SER A 243 19.67 28.60 -3.54
C SER A 243 18.28 29.22 -3.32
N ARG A 244 17.46 29.25 -4.37
CA ARG A 244 16.06 29.71 -4.36
C ARG A 244 15.06 28.57 -4.41
N MET A 245 15.52 27.34 -4.19
CA MET A 245 14.66 26.16 -4.13
C MET A 245 14.61 25.59 -2.72
N LEU A 246 13.47 25.00 -2.39
CA LEU A 246 13.29 24.18 -1.19
C LEU A 246 12.60 22.87 -1.57
N ILE A 247 13.31 21.75 -1.40
CA ILE A 247 12.72 20.43 -1.61
C ILE A 247 12.01 20.00 -0.32
N VAL A 248 10.69 19.81 -0.37
CA VAL A 248 9.95 19.17 0.71
C VAL A 248 9.91 17.67 0.45
N ASP A 249 10.81 16.92 1.09
CA ASP A 249 11.05 15.50 0.76
C ASP A 249 9.99 14.57 1.36
N GLY A 250 8.99 14.17 0.58
CA GLY A 250 7.91 13.29 1.03
C GLY A 250 8.28 11.82 1.21
N VAL A 251 9.52 11.42 0.90
CA VAL A 251 9.92 10.01 0.89
C VAL A 251 11.15 9.70 1.74
N SER A 252 11.55 10.60 2.65
CA SER A 252 12.73 10.43 3.51
C SER A 252 12.69 9.13 4.34
N ASP A 253 11.51 8.75 4.82
CA ASP A 253 11.23 7.55 5.61
C ASP A 253 10.58 6.40 4.80
N ARG A 254 10.35 6.62 3.51
CA ARG A 254 9.55 5.73 2.68
C ARG A 254 10.29 4.48 2.23
N TYR A 255 11.43 4.68 1.56
CA TYR A 255 12.19 3.61 0.93
C TYR A 255 13.51 3.36 1.66
N ALA A 256 13.89 2.08 1.74
CA ALA A 256 15.19 1.69 2.30
C ALA A 256 16.37 2.15 1.42
N SER A 257 16.13 2.39 0.12
CA SER A 257 17.12 2.92 -0.83
C SER A 257 17.48 4.38 -0.59
N VAL A 258 16.60 5.17 0.03
CA VAL A 258 16.85 6.58 0.35
C VAL A 258 17.81 6.67 1.53
N THR A 259 19.07 6.92 1.21
CA THR A 259 20.20 6.85 2.15
C THR A 259 21.05 8.11 2.17
N ASP A 260 21.16 8.86 1.06
CA ASP A 260 22.03 10.03 0.96
C ASP A 260 21.42 11.15 0.09
N ARG A 261 20.68 12.05 0.75
CA ARG A 261 20.01 13.17 0.07
C ARG A 261 20.95 14.26 -0.44
N GLU A 262 22.16 14.38 0.12
CA GLU A 262 23.13 15.35 -0.37
C GLU A 262 23.54 15.02 -1.81
N ARG A 263 23.70 13.73 -2.11
CA ARG A 263 23.94 13.24 -3.47
C ARG A 263 22.69 13.34 -4.33
N ASP A 264 21.57 12.83 -3.83
CA ASP A 264 20.33 12.73 -4.63
C ASP A 264 19.81 14.12 -5.05
N TRP A 265 19.99 15.14 -4.21
CA TRP A 265 19.54 16.51 -4.44
C TRP A 265 20.64 17.49 -4.85
N GLY A 266 21.89 17.03 -4.99
CA GLY A 266 23.01 17.86 -5.45
C GLY A 266 23.25 19.10 -4.58
N GLY A 267 23.06 18.99 -3.26
CA GLY A 267 23.22 20.11 -2.31
C GLY A 267 22.09 21.16 -2.33
N THR A 268 20.97 20.89 -3.00
CA THR A 268 19.78 21.76 -2.94
C THR A 268 19.20 21.77 -1.52
N PRO A 269 18.82 22.92 -0.95
CA PRO A 269 18.17 22.97 0.37
C PRO A 269 16.93 22.07 0.43
N TYR A 270 16.82 21.27 1.48
CA TYR A 270 15.70 20.33 1.61
C TYR A 270 15.19 20.19 3.05
N CYS A 271 13.92 19.82 3.19
CA CYS A 271 13.30 19.45 4.44
C CYS A 271 13.28 17.93 4.57
N PHE A 272 13.68 17.40 5.73
CA PHE A 272 13.38 16.00 6.08
C PHE A 272 11.87 15.86 6.22
N GLY A 273 11.23 15.06 5.36
CA GLY A 273 9.78 14.99 5.32
C GLY A 273 9.22 13.60 5.54
N THR A 274 7.91 13.55 5.79
CA THR A 274 7.14 12.31 5.89
C THR A 274 5.75 12.51 5.34
N ILE A 275 5.24 11.46 4.67
CA ILE A 275 3.83 11.30 4.35
C ILE A 275 3.35 10.10 5.18
N PRO A 276 2.87 10.31 6.42
CA PRO A 276 2.51 9.22 7.32
C PRO A 276 1.12 8.63 7.00
N ASN A 277 0.30 9.36 6.24
CA ASN A 277 -1.02 8.95 5.83
C ASN A 277 -1.23 9.24 4.34
N PHE A 278 -1.91 8.32 3.65
CA PHE A 278 -2.22 8.36 2.23
C PHE A 278 -3.73 8.11 2.05
N GLY A 279 -4.40 8.88 1.18
CA GLY A 279 -5.83 8.84 0.89
C GLY A 279 -6.74 9.30 2.03
N GLY A 280 -6.17 9.71 3.16
CA GLY A 280 -6.93 9.76 4.39
C GLY A 280 -7.43 8.40 4.84
N ARG A 281 -6.73 7.30 4.52
CA ARG A 281 -7.15 5.97 4.96
C ARG A 281 -7.24 5.91 6.48
N THR A 282 -8.22 5.17 7.00
CA THR A 282 -8.39 5.00 8.46
C THR A 282 -7.40 3.96 8.99
N THR A 283 -6.14 4.36 9.05
CA THR A 283 -5.03 3.54 9.56
C THR A 283 -4.41 4.18 10.79
N ILE A 284 -3.56 3.44 11.50
CA ILE A 284 -2.81 3.95 12.65
C ILE A 284 -1.30 3.76 12.50
N GLY A 285 -0.56 4.78 12.93
CA GLY A 285 0.87 4.74 13.20
C GLY A 285 1.76 5.22 12.06
N ALA A 286 3.07 5.17 12.29
CA ALA A 286 4.07 5.72 11.38
C ALA A 286 5.45 5.07 11.56
N ARG A 287 6.42 5.42 10.71
CA ARG A 287 7.82 4.97 10.85
C ARG A 287 8.64 5.84 11.78
N ALA A 288 8.11 6.11 12.98
CA ALA A 288 8.73 6.96 14.00
C ALA A 288 10.18 6.56 14.37
N HIS A 289 10.50 5.26 14.32
CA HIS A 289 11.87 4.78 14.50
C HIS A 289 12.84 5.32 13.43
N LEU A 290 12.44 5.35 12.15
CA LEU A 290 13.26 5.89 11.07
C LEU A 290 13.41 7.40 11.17
N TRP A 291 12.38 8.12 11.60
CA TRP A 291 12.51 9.57 11.86
C TRP A 291 13.57 9.83 12.91
N ASN A 292 13.50 9.12 14.03
CA ASN A 292 14.45 9.25 15.12
C ASN A 292 15.88 8.81 14.76
N ASP A 293 16.05 7.99 13.72
CA ASP A 293 17.37 7.57 13.27
C ASP A 293 17.93 8.44 12.14
N LYS A 294 17.17 8.62 11.05
CA LYS A 294 17.61 9.30 9.84
C LYS A 294 17.70 10.82 10.02
N PHE A 295 16.72 11.44 10.67
CA PHE A 295 16.69 12.91 10.79
C PHE A 295 17.95 13.44 11.45
N PHE A 296 18.32 12.91 12.61
CA PHE A 296 19.53 13.32 13.33
C PHE A 296 20.80 12.98 12.56
N ALA A 297 20.84 11.81 11.90
CA ALA A 297 21.99 11.42 11.08
C ALA A 297 22.21 12.36 9.88
N TRP A 298 21.14 12.85 9.26
CA TRP A 298 21.22 13.77 8.13
C TRP A 298 21.50 15.20 8.60
N ARG A 299 20.77 15.69 9.60
CA ARG A 299 20.96 17.03 10.15
C ARG A 299 22.37 17.26 10.71
N ASP A 300 22.93 16.25 11.37
CA ASP A 300 24.25 16.34 12.01
C ASP A 300 25.41 15.96 11.05
N LYS A 301 25.11 15.67 9.77
CA LYS A 301 26.11 15.40 8.74
C LYS A 301 26.89 16.69 8.43
N ALA A 302 28.21 16.57 8.20
CA ALA A 302 29.02 17.70 7.75
C ALA A 302 28.50 18.22 6.40
N ASP A 303 28.42 19.55 6.27
CA ASP A 303 27.93 20.26 5.09
C ASP A 303 26.53 19.83 4.63
N SER A 304 25.64 19.45 5.57
CA SER A 304 24.27 19.07 5.20
C SER A 304 23.47 20.23 4.62
N ALA A 305 22.76 19.98 3.51
CA ALA A 305 21.77 20.89 2.95
C ALA A 305 20.38 20.77 3.61
N LEU A 306 20.24 19.96 4.67
CA LEU A 306 19.00 19.83 5.43
C LEU A 306 18.68 21.16 6.12
N ALA A 307 17.64 21.82 5.64
CA ALA A 307 17.22 23.16 6.07
C ALA A 307 15.91 23.14 6.88
N GLY A 308 15.27 21.97 7.05
CA GLY A 308 13.98 21.91 7.73
C GLY A 308 13.36 20.54 7.93
N THR A 309 12.10 20.57 8.35
CA THR A 309 11.20 19.42 8.44
C THR A 309 9.93 19.66 7.63
N ALA A 310 9.37 18.63 7.00
CA ALA A 310 8.12 18.73 6.23
C ALA A 310 7.10 17.65 6.64
N PHE A 311 6.03 18.04 7.33
CA PHE A 311 4.96 17.11 7.71
C PHE A 311 3.83 17.18 6.67
N MET A 312 3.75 16.17 5.80
CA MET A 312 2.92 16.22 4.59
C MET A 312 2.00 15.01 4.48
N PRO A 313 1.10 14.76 5.45
CA PRO A 313 0.10 13.71 5.27
C PRO A 313 -0.85 14.07 4.13
N GLU A 314 -1.27 13.09 3.32
CA GLU A 314 -2.37 13.31 2.37
C GLU A 314 -3.70 13.60 3.07
N ALA A 315 -3.82 13.30 4.38
CA ALA A 315 -4.91 13.78 5.21
C ALA A 315 -4.46 14.03 6.66
N THR A 316 -4.78 15.20 7.18
CA THR A 316 -4.67 15.60 8.59
C THR A 316 -5.83 15.05 9.44
N ASP A 317 -5.87 15.43 10.73
CA ASP A 317 -6.85 15.00 11.75
C ASP A 317 -6.78 13.51 12.13
N ARG A 318 -5.61 12.90 11.90
CA ARG A 318 -5.32 11.50 12.21
C ARG A 318 -3.94 11.36 12.85
N ASP A 319 -3.73 10.26 13.56
CA ASP A 319 -2.44 9.90 14.18
C ASP A 319 -1.76 11.05 14.95
N PRO A 320 -2.38 11.63 15.99
CA PRO A 320 -1.86 12.81 16.67
C PRO A 320 -0.46 12.61 17.29
N ALA A 321 -0.12 11.37 17.69
CA ALA A 321 1.21 11.06 18.18
C ALA A 321 2.28 11.14 17.08
N ALA A 322 1.93 10.85 15.83
CA ALA A 322 2.83 11.01 14.70
C ALA A 322 3.19 12.48 14.48
N PHE A 323 2.18 13.36 14.51
CA PHE A 323 2.38 14.80 14.35
C PHE A 323 3.15 15.42 15.51
N GLU A 324 2.78 15.10 16.75
CA GLU A 324 3.51 15.55 17.95
C GLU A 324 5.00 15.16 17.87
N LEU A 325 5.29 13.87 17.65
CA LEU A 325 6.66 13.38 17.59
C LEU A 325 7.46 14.02 16.45
N PHE A 326 6.86 14.14 15.27
CA PHE A 326 7.56 14.66 14.10
C PHE A 326 7.86 16.16 14.22
N SER A 327 6.90 16.94 14.73
CA SER A 327 7.08 18.38 14.95
C SER A 327 8.15 18.67 16.01
N GLU A 328 8.29 17.82 17.04
CA GLU A 328 9.35 17.95 18.05
C GLU A 328 10.77 17.76 17.51
N LEU A 329 10.96 17.09 16.35
CA LEU A 329 12.29 16.80 15.80
C LEU A 329 13.10 18.08 15.58
N ALA A 330 12.47 19.11 15.02
CA ALA A 330 13.13 20.39 14.74
C ALA A 330 13.63 21.08 16.02
N TRP A 331 13.04 20.78 17.17
CA TRP A 331 13.31 21.41 18.47
C TRP A 331 14.19 20.55 19.39
N THR A 332 14.52 19.33 18.96
CA THR A 332 15.23 18.36 19.79
C THR A 332 16.70 18.26 19.36
N PRO A 333 17.68 18.44 20.25
CA PRO A 333 19.09 18.45 19.86
C PRO A 333 19.67 17.04 19.61
N ARG A 334 19.03 15.98 20.10
CA ARG A 334 19.54 14.60 20.04
C ARG A 334 18.41 13.60 19.85
N LYS A 335 18.76 12.38 19.43
CA LYS A 335 17.81 11.26 19.33
C LYS A 335 16.96 11.11 20.59
N LEU A 336 15.68 10.84 20.41
CA LEU A 336 14.69 10.61 21.46
C LEU A 336 14.81 9.19 22.02
N ASP A 337 14.62 9.05 23.33
CA ASP A 337 14.26 7.78 23.95
C ASP A 337 12.78 7.51 23.67
N ARG A 338 12.50 6.76 22.59
CA ARG A 338 11.11 6.52 22.15
C ARG A 338 10.26 5.83 23.22
N PRO A 339 10.69 4.74 23.89
CA PRO A 339 9.91 4.16 24.98
C PRO A 339 9.54 5.16 26.08
N ALA A 340 10.46 6.04 26.47
CA ALA A 340 10.19 7.09 27.46
C ALA A 340 9.23 8.14 26.90
N TRP A 341 9.45 8.61 25.67
CA TRP A 341 8.61 9.61 25.00
C TRP A 341 7.15 9.16 24.88
N PHE A 342 6.90 7.94 24.39
CA PHE A 342 5.55 7.40 24.25
C PHE A 342 4.86 7.19 25.61
N SER A 343 5.62 6.86 26.65
CA SER A 343 5.08 6.77 28.02
C SER A 343 4.69 8.16 28.55
N SER A 344 5.53 9.19 28.33
CA SER A 344 5.20 10.57 28.75
C SER A 344 4.08 11.20 27.92
N TYR A 345 3.99 10.86 26.63
CA TYR A 345 2.93 11.32 25.75
C TYR A 345 1.56 10.87 26.26
N ALA A 346 1.45 9.65 26.79
CA ALA A 346 0.22 9.16 27.44
C ALA A 346 -0.22 10.07 28.60
N ASP A 347 0.73 10.47 29.46
CA ASP A 347 0.43 11.32 30.62
C ASP A 347 -0.07 12.69 30.19
N PHE A 348 0.63 13.32 29.24
CA PHE A 348 0.29 14.63 28.69
C PHE A 348 -1.09 14.59 28.00
N ARG A 349 -1.28 13.63 27.09
CA ARG A 349 -2.49 13.49 26.28
C ARG A 349 -3.74 13.26 27.13
N TYR A 350 -3.63 12.47 28.20
CA TYR A 350 -4.77 12.16 29.07
C TYR A 350 -4.91 13.10 30.27
N GLY A 351 -3.89 13.90 30.56
CA GLY A 351 -3.87 14.86 31.66
C GLY A 351 -3.53 14.23 33.02
N GLY A 352 -2.94 13.05 33.04
CA GLY A 352 -2.58 12.35 34.28
C GLY A 352 -1.82 11.05 34.05
N ARG A 353 -1.02 10.66 35.05
CA ARG A 353 -0.25 9.40 35.03
C ARG A 353 -1.16 8.20 35.26
N ASP A 354 -1.04 7.20 34.38
CA ASP A 354 -1.74 5.92 34.49
C ASP A 354 -0.88 4.81 33.85
N ASP A 355 -0.60 3.75 34.61
CA ASP A 355 0.28 2.68 34.16
C ASP A 355 -0.30 1.88 32.99
N SER A 356 -1.63 1.77 32.91
CA SER A 356 -2.30 1.09 31.79
C SER A 356 -2.24 1.93 30.51
N ALA A 357 -2.41 3.25 30.62
CA ALA A 357 -2.23 4.19 29.51
C ALA A 357 -0.80 4.15 28.97
N ARG A 358 0.21 4.21 29.85
CA ARG A 358 1.62 4.10 29.47
C ARG A 358 1.92 2.75 28.82
N GLY A 359 1.39 1.66 29.38
CA GLY A 359 1.49 0.33 28.81
C GLY A 359 0.89 0.25 27.40
N ALA A 360 -0.26 0.89 27.17
CA ALA A 360 -0.89 0.93 25.86
C ALA A 360 -0.03 1.67 24.83
N TRP A 361 0.49 2.85 25.18
CA TRP A 361 1.33 3.63 24.28
C TRP A 361 2.71 2.98 24.03
N ARG A 362 3.24 2.21 24.99
CA ARG A 362 4.41 1.35 24.75
C ARG A 362 4.10 0.22 23.77
N ALA A 363 2.92 -0.39 23.85
CA ALA A 363 2.50 -1.39 22.88
C ALA A 363 2.34 -0.79 21.47
N LEU A 364 1.77 0.41 21.35
CA LEU A 364 1.69 1.15 20.09
C LEU A 364 3.08 1.53 19.55
N GLN A 365 4.00 1.95 20.41
CA GLN A 365 5.40 2.22 20.05
C GLN A 365 6.08 1.00 19.44
N ASP A 366 5.87 -0.18 20.02
CA ASP A 366 6.47 -1.45 19.59
C ASP A 366 5.81 -2.04 18.33
N THR A 367 4.67 -1.50 17.91
CA THR A 367 3.87 -2.03 16.79
C THR A 367 3.58 -0.93 15.76
N ALA A 368 2.46 -0.22 15.90
CA ALA A 368 1.98 0.77 14.93
C ALA A 368 2.99 1.90 14.65
N TYR A 369 3.83 2.29 15.61
CA TYR A 369 4.88 3.29 15.44
C TYR A 369 6.28 2.69 15.16
N GLN A 370 6.34 1.40 14.83
CA GLN A 370 7.53 0.66 14.42
C GLN A 370 7.24 -0.24 13.21
N GLN A 371 6.58 0.34 12.20
CA GLN A 371 6.15 -0.40 11.02
C GLN A 371 7.33 -0.90 10.18
N GLN A 372 7.31 -2.16 9.77
CA GLN A 372 8.41 -2.81 9.04
C GLN A 372 8.04 -3.25 7.62
N ALA A 373 7.03 -2.65 6.99
CA ALA A 373 6.62 -3.04 5.64
C ALA A 373 7.80 -3.02 4.65
N VAL A 374 8.02 -4.13 3.95
CA VAL A 374 9.13 -4.26 3.00
C VAL A 374 8.87 -3.47 1.72
N GLU A 375 7.63 -3.44 1.26
CA GLU A 375 7.25 -2.87 -0.04
C GLU A 375 7.10 -1.33 -0.02
N ARG A 376 6.46 -0.76 1.01
CA ARG A 376 6.09 0.67 1.12
C ARG A 376 6.07 1.09 2.60
N SER A 377 6.17 2.39 2.92
CA SER A 377 6.18 2.87 4.32
C SER A 377 4.83 3.07 4.97
N ASP A 378 3.78 2.80 4.22
CA ASP A 378 2.42 3.13 4.61
C ASP A 378 1.94 2.19 5.71
N PRO A 379 1.08 2.67 6.61
CA PRO A 379 0.28 1.79 7.44
C PRO A 379 -0.59 0.87 6.56
N HIS A 380 -0.78 -0.39 6.98
CA HIS A 380 -1.66 -1.32 6.27
C HIS A 380 -3.13 -0.97 6.50
N ASP A 381 -3.94 -1.09 5.46
CA ASP A 381 -5.38 -0.84 5.48
C ASP A 381 -6.20 -2.06 5.96
N SER A 382 -7.49 -1.82 6.17
CA SER A 382 -8.48 -2.80 6.59
C SER A 382 -9.04 -3.57 5.40
N LEU A 383 -9.00 -4.91 5.45
CA LEU A 383 -9.63 -5.74 4.42
C LEU A 383 -11.16 -5.68 4.46
N PHE A 384 -11.76 -5.15 5.52
CA PHE A 384 -13.19 -4.84 5.51
C PHE A 384 -13.53 -3.76 4.47
N CYS A 385 -12.56 -2.90 4.14
CA CYS A 385 -12.72 -1.87 3.12
C CYS A 385 -12.42 -2.34 1.70
N ALA A 386 -11.86 -3.55 1.52
CA ALA A 386 -11.53 -4.04 0.19
C ALA A 386 -12.79 -4.37 -0.63
N ARG A 387 -12.70 -4.21 -1.95
CA ARG A 387 -13.64 -4.89 -2.85
C ARG A 387 -13.59 -6.39 -2.56
N PRO A 388 -14.73 -7.04 -2.29
CA PRO A 388 -14.70 -8.42 -1.82
C PRO A 388 -14.09 -9.40 -2.83
N ASP A 389 -13.04 -10.08 -2.39
CA ASP A 389 -12.40 -11.22 -3.04
C ASP A 389 -11.74 -12.06 -1.94
N LEU A 390 -11.80 -13.40 -2.05
CA LEU A 390 -11.16 -14.30 -1.08
C LEU A 390 -9.62 -14.23 -1.12
N ALA A 391 -9.05 -13.73 -2.22
CA ALA A 391 -7.63 -13.51 -2.41
C ALA A 391 -7.19 -12.05 -2.09
N ALA A 392 -8.09 -11.17 -1.67
CA ALA A 392 -7.75 -9.79 -1.35
C ALA A 392 -6.68 -9.72 -0.23
N ASN A 393 -5.66 -8.89 -0.44
CA ASN A 393 -4.56 -8.69 0.51
C ASN A 393 -4.30 -7.20 0.84
N ARG A 394 -5.11 -6.31 0.26
CA ARG A 394 -5.15 -4.85 0.46
C ARG A 394 -6.53 -4.35 0.04
N ALA A 395 -6.95 -3.19 0.52
CA ALA A 395 -8.16 -2.52 0.04
C ALA A 395 -7.85 -1.54 -1.09
N ALA A 396 -6.91 -0.63 -0.87
CA ALA A 396 -6.40 0.26 -1.90
C ALA A 396 -5.25 -0.40 -2.67
N GLU A 397 -5.15 -0.14 -3.98
CA GLU A 397 -4.07 -0.69 -4.83
C GLU A 397 -2.68 -0.40 -4.28
N TYR A 398 -2.47 0.80 -3.74
CA TYR A 398 -1.17 1.25 -3.24
C TYR A 398 -0.93 1.04 -1.75
N ALA A 399 -1.80 0.29 -1.06
CA ALA A 399 -1.60 -0.08 0.35
C ALA A 399 -0.71 -1.33 0.51
N PRO A 400 -0.06 -1.50 1.67
CA PRO A 400 0.74 -2.69 1.98
C PRO A 400 -0.08 -3.99 1.89
N ARG A 401 0.51 -5.00 1.24
CA ARG A 401 -0.11 -6.33 1.08
C ARG A 401 -0.09 -7.19 2.34
N THR A 402 0.78 -6.86 3.30
CA THR A 402 1.01 -7.65 4.51
C THR A 402 0.90 -6.78 5.77
N LEU A 403 0.64 -7.43 6.91
CA LEU A 403 0.69 -6.77 8.22
C LEU A 403 2.10 -6.24 8.47
N THR A 404 2.19 -4.99 8.92
CA THR A 404 3.47 -4.28 9.11
C THR A 404 4.05 -4.43 10.51
N TYR A 405 3.31 -5.11 11.40
CA TYR A 405 3.66 -5.44 12.78
C TYR A 405 2.76 -6.60 13.26
N ASP A 406 3.09 -7.18 14.42
CA ASP A 406 2.35 -8.29 15.02
C ASP A 406 1.03 -7.84 15.66
N PRO A 407 -0.15 -8.25 15.14
CA PRO A 407 -1.45 -7.83 15.68
C PRO A 407 -1.70 -8.37 17.09
N GLY A 408 -1.12 -9.53 17.44
CA GLY A 408 -1.22 -10.06 18.80
C GLY A 408 -0.48 -9.20 19.83
N ARG A 409 0.61 -8.53 19.44
CA ARG A 409 1.27 -7.53 20.30
C ARG A 409 0.49 -6.21 20.34
N PHE A 410 -0.14 -5.83 19.24
CA PHE A 410 -0.97 -4.62 19.17
C PHE A 410 -2.19 -4.69 20.11
N ASP A 411 -2.79 -5.87 20.27
CA ASP A 411 -3.91 -6.10 21.20
C ASP A 411 -3.63 -5.65 22.65
N ALA A 412 -2.36 -5.60 23.07
CA ALA A 412 -1.97 -5.06 24.37
C ALA A 412 -2.29 -3.56 24.51
N ALA A 413 -2.31 -2.80 23.40
CA ALA A 413 -2.76 -1.41 23.39
C ALA A 413 -4.24 -1.29 23.74
N LEU A 414 -5.11 -2.12 23.14
CA LEU A 414 -6.54 -2.15 23.46
C LEU A 414 -6.77 -2.53 24.92
N ALA A 415 -6.08 -3.59 25.40
CA ALA A 415 -6.16 -4.01 26.79
C ALA A 415 -5.72 -2.91 27.76
N GLY A 416 -4.62 -2.21 27.46
CA GLY A 416 -4.11 -1.10 28.28
C GLY A 416 -5.06 0.09 28.30
N LEU A 417 -5.63 0.50 27.16
CA LEU A 417 -6.60 1.59 27.11
C LEU A 417 -7.87 1.27 27.90
N LEU A 418 -8.34 0.03 27.87
CA LEU A 418 -9.48 -0.40 28.70
C LEU A 418 -9.12 -0.50 30.21
N GLY A 419 -7.84 -0.59 30.54
CA GLY A 419 -7.32 -0.59 31.92
C GLY A 419 -7.20 0.80 32.55
N VAL A 420 -7.23 1.88 31.76
CA VAL A 420 -7.07 3.28 32.24
C VAL A 420 -8.10 3.61 33.32
N VAL A 421 -7.73 4.31 34.39
CA VAL A 421 -8.66 4.64 35.48
C VAL A 421 -9.83 5.51 35.04
N GLY A 422 -11.00 5.32 35.65
CA GLY A 422 -12.26 5.96 35.25
C GLY A 422 -12.24 7.49 35.17
N GLY A 423 -11.41 8.16 35.98
CA GLY A 423 -11.26 9.63 35.96
C GLY A 423 -10.71 10.17 34.65
N LEU A 424 -9.73 9.47 34.04
CA LEU A 424 -9.11 9.90 32.78
C LEU A 424 -9.97 9.55 31.56
N ARG A 425 -10.93 8.62 31.69
CA ARG A 425 -11.79 8.18 30.57
C ARG A 425 -12.75 9.25 30.04
N ARG A 426 -12.92 10.35 30.77
CA ARG A 426 -13.72 11.51 30.33
C ARG A 426 -12.97 12.40 29.35
N ASN A 427 -11.64 12.26 29.26
CA ASN A 427 -10.81 13.02 28.34
C ASN A 427 -11.19 12.68 26.87
N PRO A 428 -11.48 13.67 26.01
CA PRO A 428 -11.80 13.45 24.60
C PRO A 428 -10.70 12.72 23.81
N ALA A 429 -9.43 12.99 24.10
CA ALA A 429 -8.29 12.32 23.46
C ALA A 429 -8.24 10.82 23.82
N TYR A 430 -8.52 10.48 25.08
CA TYR A 430 -8.69 9.07 25.47
C TYR A 430 -9.83 8.39 24.70
N ARG A 431 -10.99 9.06 24.59
CA ARG A 431 -12.14 8.53 23.86
C ARG A 431 -11.87 8.35 22.37
N HIS A 432 -11.02 9.19 21.78
CA HIS A 432 -10.56 9.01 20.42
C HIS A 432 -9.67 7.76 20.32
N ASP A 433 -8.63 7.67 21.14
CA ASP A 433 -7.65 6.58 21.04
C ASP A 433 -8.25 5.20 21.31
N VAL A 434 -9.16 5.09 22.29
CA VAL A 434 -9.80 3.80 22.59
C VAL A 434 -10.69 3.32 21.46
N VAL A 435 -11.32 4.24 20.70
CA VAL A 435 -12.10 3.90 19.51
C VAL A 435 -11.18 3.52 18.36
N ASP A 436 -10.14 4.32 18.13
CA ASP A 436 -9.19 4.11 17.04
C ASP A 436 -8.45 2.77 17.16
N VAL A 437 -7.97 2.45 18.37
CA VAL A 437 -7.31 1.18 18.68
C VAL A 437 -8.27 0.00 18.63
N ALA A 438 -9.52 0.16 19.11
CA ALA A 438 -10.51 -0.92 19.05
C ALA A 438 -10.91 -1.26 17.60
N ARG A 439 -11.14 -0.23 16.77
CA ARG A 439 -11.40 -0.38 15.33
C ARG A 439 -10.21 -1.04 14.63
N GLN A 440 -8.98 -0.60 14.89
CA GLN A 440 -7.80 -1.21 14.29
C GLN A 440 -7.66 -2.69 14.69
N ALA A 441 -7.95 -3.04 15.95
CA ALA A 441 -7.93 -4.44 16.41
C ALA A 441 -8.97 -5.31 15.69
N LEU A 442 -10.12 -4.76 15.29
CA LEU A 442 -11.09 -5.42 14.42
C LEU A 442 -10.54 -5.58 12.99
N ALA A 443 -9.97 -4.52 12.42
CA ALA A 443 -9.40 -4.52 11.07
C ALA A 443 -8.30 -5.59 10.90
N HIS A 444 -7.46 -5.81 11.93
CA HIS A 444 -6.46 -6.89 11.92
C HIS A 444 -7.07 -8.28 11.75
N ARG A 445 -8.29 -8.50 12.25
CA ARG A 445 -8.98 -9.79 12.08
C ARG A 445 -9.41 -10.06 10.66
N GLY A 446 -9.62 -9.03 9.85
CA GLY A 446 -9.83 -9.20 8.41
C GLY A 446 -8.67 -9.97 7.75
N ARG A 447 -7.43 -9.63 8.11
CA ARG A 447 -6.21 -10.29 7.60
C ARG A 447 -5.97 -11.70 8.17
N GLN A 448 -6.67 -12.05 9.24
CA GLN A 448 -6.61 -13.37 9.88
C GLN A 448 -7.66 -14.33 9.32
N TYR A 449 -8.89 -13.86 9.12
CA TYR A 449 -10.00 -14.74 8.73
C TYR A 449 -10.18 -14.89 7.24
N LEU A 450 -9.82 -13.90 6.42
CA LEU A 450 -10.00 -14.01 4.97
C LEU A 450 -9.23 -15.20 4.36
N PRO A 451 -7.96 -15.48 4.74
CA PRO A 451 -7.29 -16.70 4.29
C PRO A 451 -7.98 -17.99 4.76
N GLN A 452 -8.64 -17.96 5.92
CA GLN A 452 -9.37 -19.12 6.45
C GLN A 452 -10.70 -19.33 5.71
N LEU A 453 -11.41 -18.25 5.36
CA LEU A 453 -12.57 -18.27 4.46
C LEU A 453 -12.18 -18.88 3.11
N TRP A 454 -11.06 -18.42 2.54
CA TRP A 454 -10.56 -18.94 1.28
C TRP A 454 -10.24 -20.44 1.36
N ALA A 455 -9.59 -20.85 2.44
CA ALA A 455 -9.27 -22.26 2.66
C ALA A 455 -10.52 -23.13 2.83
N ALA A 456 -11.53 -22.66 3.58
CA ALA A 456 -12.82 -23.36 3.73
C ALA A 456 -13.54 -23.49 2.38
N TYR A 457 -13.60 -22.41 1.60
CA TYR A 457 -14.20 -22.41 0.26
C TYR A 457 -13.50 -23.40 -0.68
N ARG A 458 -12.16 -23.40 -0.72
CA ARG A 458 -11.37 -24.34 -1.56
C ARG A 458 -11.58 -25.81 -1.18
N ARG A 459 -11.79 -26.09 0.12
CA ARG A 459 -12.09 -27.45 0.61
C ARG A 459 -13.56 -27.83 0.48
N LYS A 460 -14.42 -26.94 -0.02
CA LYS A 460 -15.87 -27.10 -0.04
C LYS A 460 -16.47 -27.37 1.35
N ASP A 461 -15.86 -26.79 2.37
CA ASP A 461 -16.29 -26.91 3.76
C ASP A 461 -17.33 -25.83 4.06
N LEU A 462 -18.59 -26.16 3.74
CA LEU A 462 -19.71 -25.22 3.81
C LEU A 462 -19.99 -24.73 5.25
N ASP A 463 -19.86 -25.61 6.25
CA ASP A 463 -20.15 -25.26 7.64
C ASP A 463 -19.11 -24.30 8.21
N THR A 464 -17.82 -24.57 7.98
CA THR A 464 -16.75 -23.63 8.38
C THR A 464 -16.84 -22.33 7.61
N PHE A 465 -17.18 -22.38 6.31
CA PHE A 465 -17.38 -21.19 5.50
C PHE A 465 -18.50 -20.31 6.08
N ARG A 466 -19.68 -20.88 6.38
CA ARG A 466 -20.81 -20.18 7.01
C ARG A 466 -20.45 -19.55 8.35
N ALA A 467 -19.75 -20.29 9.21
CA ALA A 467 -19.34 -19.80 10.51
C ALA A 467 -18.39 -18.60 10.40
N LEU A 468 -17.38 -18.69 9.52
CA LEU A 468 -16.45 -17.60 9.27
C LEU A 468 -17.12 -16.40 8.59
N SER A 469 -18.03 -16.61 7.64
CA SER A 469 -18.78 -15.54 6.95
C SER A 469 -19.65 -14.75 7.94
N THR A 470 -20.34 -15.47 8.83
CA THR A 470 -21.13 -14.86 9.90
C THR A 470 -20.26 -14.03 10.85
N LEU A 471 -19.12 -14.59 11.28
CA LEU A 471 -18.17 -13.89 12.14
C LEU A 471 -17.60 -12.65 11.44
N TRP A 472 -17.21 -12.75 10.17
CA TRP A 472 -16.72 -11.63 9.37
C TRP A 472 -17.69 -10.45 9.39
N LEU A 473 -18.95 -10.71 9.02
CA LEU A 473 -19.99 -9.69 8.97
C LEU A 473 -20.35 -9.14 10.36
N GLN A 474 -20.31 -9.98 11.39
CA GLN A 474 -20.48 -9.54 12.78
C GLN A 474 -19.39 -8.54 13.18
N LEU A 475 -18.13 -8.80 12.83
CA LEU A 475 -17.03 -7.88 13.15
C LEU A 475 -17.08 -6.58 12.36
N MET A 476 -17.51 -6.63 11.10
CA MET A 476 -17.72 -5.41 10.31
C MET A 476 -18.81 -4.51 10.92
N ARG A 477 -19.95 -5.10 11.33
CA ARG A 477 -21.01 -4.37 12.03
C ARG A 477 -20.53 -3.80 13.36
N LEU A 478 -19.72 -4.56 14.11
CA LEU A 478 -19.11 -4.07 15.33
C LEU A 478 -18.08 -2.94 15.09
N SER A 479 -17.41 -2.94 13.92
CA SER A 479 -16.55 -1.84 13.48
C SER A 479 -17.35 -0.56 13.24
N ASP A 480 -18.51 -0.66 12.56
CA ASP A 480 -19.46 0.46 12.43
C ASP A 480 -19.92 0.98 13.81
N GLU A 481 -20.32 0.07 14.71
CA GLU A 481 -20.80 0.46 16.04
C GLU A 481 -19.72 1.15 16.89
N VAL A 482 -18.46 0.68 16.88
CA VAL A 482 -17.39 1.31 17.67
C VAL A 482 -16.98 2.66 17.09
N THR A 483 -16.89 2.77 15.76
CA THR A 483 -16.61 4.05 15.08
C THR A 483 -17.71 5.07 15.30
N GLY A 484 -18.97 4.63 15.42
CA GLY A 484 -20.12 5.48 15.75
C GLY A 484 -20.01 6.20 17.09
N THR A 485 -19.11 5.79 17.99
CA THR A 485 -18.97 6.37 19.33
C THR A 485 -18.02 7.58 19.41
N ASN A 486 -17.44 8.04 18.29
CA ASN A 486 -16.57 9.21 18.26
C ASN A 486 -16.73 10.01 16.95
N GLY A 487 -16.72 11.35 17.07
CA GLY A 487 -17.02 12.26 15.95
C GLY A 487 -16.02 12.17 14.80
N ALA A 488 -14.76 11.80 15.08
CA ALA A 488 -13.71 11.67 14.07
C ALA A 488 -13.90 10.48 13.11
N PHE A 489 -14.86 9.59 13.40
CA PHE A 489 -15.13 8.40 12.60
C PHE A 489 -16.59 8.32 12.12
N LEU A 490 -17.25 9.47 11.94
CA LEU A 490 -18.62 9.54 11.43
C LEU A 490 -18.62 9.99 9.96
N LEU A 491 -19.42 9.32 9.11
CA LEU A 491 -19.66 9.78 7.75
C LEU A 491 -20.54 11.06 7.70
N GLY A 492 -21.40 11.26 8.70
CA GLY A 492 -22.37 12.35 8.72
C GLY A 492 -21.77 13.74 8.61
N PRO A 493 -20.79 14.13 9.45
CA PRO A 493 -20.11 15.42 9.33
C PRO A 493 -19.55 15.68 7.93
N TRP A 494 -18.83 14.71 7.35
CA TRP A 494 -18.25 14.81 6.00
C TRP A 494 -19.29 15.12 4.91
N VAL A 495 -20.39 14.37 4.89
CA VAL A 495 -21.48 14.60 3.92
C VAL A 495 -22.20 15.91 4.18
N ASN A 496 -22.41 16.26 5.45
CA ASN A 496 -23.11 17.48 5.83
C ASN A 496 -22.31 18.74 5.50
N GLU A 497 -20.99 18.74 5.71
CA GLU A 497 -20.11 19.85 5.34
C GLU A 497 -20.13 20.09 3.82
N ALA A 498 -20.08 19.01 3.01
CA ALA A 498 -20.23 19.10 1.56
C ALA A 498 -21.54 19.78 1.15
N ARG A 499 -22.65 19.41 1.81
CA ARG A 499 -23.97 20.03 1.57
C ARG A 499 -23.99 21.51 2.00
N LEU A 500 -23.41 21.85 3.15
CA LEU A 500 -23.46 23.21 3.71
C LEU A 500 -22.62 24.20 2.92
N MET A 501 -21.55 23.75 2.27
CA MET A 501 -20.73 24.60 1.40
C MET A 501 -21.46 25.04 0.12
N ALA A 502 -22.35 24.21 -0.41
CA ALA A 502 -23.07 24.49 -1.64
C ALA A 502 -23.96 25.74 -1.57
N THR A 503 -24.07 26.47 -2.68
CA THR A 503 -24.85 27.71 -2.79
C THR A 503 -26.24 27.49 -3.40
N ASN A 504 -26.46 26.34 -4.03
CA ASN A 504 -27.74 25.94 -4.62
C ASN A 504 -27.92 24.41 -4.58
N ASP A 505 -29.09 23.92 -4.97
CA ASP A 505 -29.45 22.51 -4.86
C ASP A 505 -28.68 21.59 -5.82
N ALA A 506 -28.28 22.08 -7.00
CA ALA A 506 -27.47 21.31 -7.93
C ALA A 506 -26.06 21.09 -7.38
N GLU A 507 -25.42 22.14 -6.88
CA GLU A 507 -24.14 22.03 -6.16
C GLU A 507 -24.26 21.17 -4.92
N ARG A 508 -25.36 21.27 -4.17
CA ARG A 508 -25.58 20.46 -2.96
C ARG A 508 -25.59 18.97 -3.27
N ALA A 509 -26.28 18.59 -4.35
CA ALA A 509 -26.31 17.20 -4.80
C ALA A 509 -24.93 16.75 -5.30
N GLU A 510 -24.24 17.60 -6.06
CA GLU A 510 -22.95 17.26 -6.66
C GLU A 510 -21.81 17.20 -5.64
N PHE A 511 -21.82 18.06 -4.62
CA PHE A 511 -20.82 18.03 -3.54
C PHE A 511 -21.02 16.84 -2.62
N GLU A 512 -22.26 16.48 -2.29
CA GLU A 512 -22.51 15.21 -1.60
C GLU A 512 -22.02 14.01 -2.41
N ARG A 513 -22.28 13.99 -3.72
CA ARG A 513 -21.84 12.92 -4.63
C ARG A 513 -20.32 12.83 -4.67
N THR A 514 -19.63 13.93 -4.95
CA THR A 514 -18.16 13.95 -5.05
C THR A 514 -17.48 13.68 -3.72
N ALA A 515 -18.06 14.11 -2.59
CA ALA A 515 -17.59 13.76 -1.25
C ALA A 515 -17.62 12.24 -1.00
N LYS A 516 -18.68 11.56 -1.43
CA LYS A 516 -18.81 10.10 -1.33
C LYS A 516 -17.90 9.37 -2.31
N VAL A 517 -17.84 9.86 -3.55
CA VAL A 517 -16.97 9.30 -4.59
C VAL A 517 -15.53 9.29 -4.12
N LEU A 518 -15.02 10.41 -3.59
CA LEU A 518 -13.61 10.54 -3.23
C LEU A 518 -13.13 9.46 -2.24
N ILE A 519 -14.00 9.09 -1.28
CA ILE A 519 -13.69 8.10 -0.23
C ILE A 519 -14.09 6.66 -0.59
N THR A 520 -14.60 6.43 -1.81
CA THR A 520 -15.04 5.11 -2.31
C THR A 520 -14.47 4.81 -3.69
N VAL A 521 -15.21 5.07 -4.77
CA VAL A 521 -14.84 4.74 -6.16
C VAL A 521 -13.86 5.72 -6.82
N TRP A 522 -13.58 6.84 -6.14
CA TRP A 522 -12.69 7.96 -6.49
C TRP A 522 -13.05 8.75 -7.75
N GLY A 523 -13.59 8.12 -8.78
CA GLY A 523 -14.06 8.77 -9.99
C GLY A 523 -15.07 7.91 -10.75
N GLY A 524 -15.17 8.13 -12.06
CA GLY A 524 -15.94 7.24 -12.93
C GLY A 524 -15.29 5.86 -13.08
N ARG A 525 -15.95 4.93 -13.78
CA ARG A 525 -15.48 3.55 -13.96
C ARG A 525 -14.02 3.45 -14.45
N ALA A 526 -13.64 4.27 -15.43
CA ALA A 526 -12.28 4.28 -15.97
C ALA A 526 -11.22 4.62 -14.90
N THR A 527 -11.58 5.43 -13.92
CA THR A 527 -10.71 5.78 -12.79
C THR A 527 -10.74 4.72 -11.70
N SER A 528 -11.95 4.25 -11.37
CA SER A 528 -12.15 3.28 -10.30
C SER A 528 -11.50 1.93 -10.62
N ASP A 529 -11.78 1.39 -11.81
CA ASP A 529 -11.40 0.04 -12.22
C ASP A 529 -10.04 0.05 -12.90
N THR A 530 -9.95 0.56 -14.14
CA THR A 530 -8.70 0.55 -14.92
C THR A 530 -7.64 1.52 -14.40
N GLY A 531 -8.07 2.60 -13.75
CA GLY A 531 -7.21 3.57 -13.09
C GLY A 531 -6.76 3.12 -11.71
N ASN A 532 -7.28 2.02 -11.16
CA ASN A 532 -6.89 1.51 -9.84
C ASN A 532 -7.04 2.50 -8.66
N LEU A 533 -7.98 3.46 -8.74
CA LEU A 533 -8.24 4.40 -7.65
C LEU A 533 -9.43 4.01 -6.76
N HIS A 534 -10.14 2.90 -7.05
CA HIS A 534 -11.12 2.37 -6.10
C HIS A 534 -10.50 2.16 -4.71
N GLU A 535 -11.23 2.57 -3.68
CA GLU A 535 -10.85 2.51 -2.26
C GLU A 535 -9.56 3.26 -1.90
N TYR A 536 -8.98 4.09 -2.78
CA TYR A 536 -7.76 4.83 -2.45
C TYR A 536 -7.95 5.68 -1.19
N GLY A 537 -9.10 6.35 -1.10
CA GLY A 537 -9.51 7.20 0.02
C GLY A 537 -10.36 6.52 1.10
N ASN A 538 -10.32 5.17 1.20
CA ASN A 538 -11.23 4.41 2.06
C ASN A 538 -11.28 4.88 3.51
N ARG A 539 -12.46 4.82 4.14
CA ARG A 539 -12.64 5.20 5.55
C ARG A 539 -13.39 4.11 6.32
N GLU A 540 -12.85 3.71 7.45
CA GLU A 540 -13.65 3.00 8.46
C GLU A 540 -14.45 4.01 9.30
N TRP A 541 -15.53 4.51 8.72
CA TRP A 541 -16.47 5.44 9.34
C TRP A 541 -17.84 4.81 9.55
N SER A 542 -18.49 5.13 10.66
CA SER A 542 -19.87 4.71 10.91
C SER A 542 -20.80 5.34 9.87
N GLY A 543 -21.73 4.53 9.36
CA GLY A 543 -22.53 4.83 8.18
C GLY A 543 -21.90 4.30 6.90
N LEU A 544 -20.62 4.61 6.64
CA LEU A 544 -19.91 4.06 5.47
C LEU A 544 -19.66 2.55 5.63
N MET A 545 -19.27 2.11 6.83
CA MET A 545 -19.14 0.69 7.15
C MET A 545 -20.47 -0.04 6.98
N ALA A 546 -21.55 0.47 7.57
CA ALA A 546 -22.88 -0.14 7.50
C ALA A 546 -23.50 -0.16 6.09
N ASP A 547 -23.41 0.93 5.33
CA ASP A 547 -24.19 1.10 4.11
C ASP A 547 -23.40 0.85 2.81
N PHE A 548 -22.07 0.83 2.87
CA PHE A 548 -21.23 0.60 1.69
C PHE A 548 -20.37 -0.67 1.81
N TYR A 549 -19.63 -0.83 2.90
CA TYR A 549 -18.71 -1.97 3.05
C TYR A 549 -19.42 -3.28 3.40
N VAL A 550 -20.30 -3.28 4.41
CA VAL A 550 -21.04 -4.50 4.83
C VAL A 550 -21.89 -5.09 3.69
N PRO A 551 -22.66 -4.31 2.91
CA PRO A 551 -23.49 -4.86 1.84
C PRO A 551 -22.67 -5.51 0.72
N ARG A 552 -21.48 -4.98 0.40
CA ARG A 552 -20.57 -5.61 -0.57
C ARG A 552 -20.11 -6.99 -0.10
N TRP A 553 -19.57 -7.07 1.12
CA TRP A 553 -19.10 -8.33 1.67
C TRP A 553 -20.23 -9.34 1.85
N GLN A 554 -21.42 -8.90 2.31
CA GLN A 554 -22.60 -9.76 2.41
C GLN A 554 -22.95 -10.37 1.05
N LYS A 555 -23.08 -9.54 0.00
CA LYS A 555 -23.37 -10.01 -1.37
C LYS A 555 -22.38 -11.06 -1.84
N TRP A 556 -21.09 -10.84 -1.60
CA TRP A 556 -20.05 -11.77 -2.04
C TRP A 556 -20.07 -13.09 -1.27
N LEU A 557 -20.17 -13.02 0.06
CA LEU A 557 -20.20 -14.21 0.91
C LEU A 557 -21.46 -15.06 0.63
N ASP A 558 -22.61 -14.43 0.40
CA ASP A 558 -23.84 -15.13 0.01
C ASP A 558 -23.68 -15.82 -1.36
N THR A 559 -23.10 -15.12 -2.34
CA THR A 559 -22.83 -15.68 -3.68
C THR A 559 -21.91 -16.91 -3.61
N LEU A 560 -20.88 -16.85 -2.76
CA LEU A 560 -19.96 -17.96 -2.55
C LEU A 560 -20.62 -19.11 -1.78
N GLU A 561 -21.44 -18.81 -0.79
CA GLU A 561 -22.20 -19.83 -0.06
C GLU A 561 -23.14 -20.60 -0.98
N ASP A 562 -23.90 -19.89 -1.82
CA ASP A 562 -24.81 -20.48 -2.81
C ASP A 562 -24.04 -21.35 -3.82
N ALA A 563 -22.90 -20.87 -4.30
CA ALA A 563 -22.03 -21.63 -5.20
C ALA A 563 -21.52 -22.93 -4.55
N LEU A 564 -21.12 -22.88 -3.26
CA LEU A 564 -20.72 -24.06 -2.50
C LEU A 564 -21.89 -25.04 -2.29
N ALA A 565 -23.05 -24.52 -1.91
CA ALA A 565 -24.24 -25.33 -1.63
C ALA A 565 -24.77 -26.04 -2.89
N THR A 566 -24.67 -25.39 -4.05
CA THR A 566 -25.14 -25.92 -5.35
C THR A 566 -24.05 -26.65 -6.14
N GLY A 567 -22.78 -26.54 -5.75
CA GLY A 567 -21.65 -27.09 -6.50
C GLY A 567 -21.38 -26.38 -7.83
N THR A 568 -21.75 -25.10 -7.95
CA THR A 568 -21.58 -24.29 -9.16
C THR A 568 -20.43 -23.28 -9.03
N ALA A 569 -20.10 -22.58 -10.11
CA ALA A 569 -19.16 -21.46 -10.05
C ALA A 569 -19.86 -20.19 -9.53
N PRO A 570 -19.21 -19.37 -8.70
CA PRO A 570 -19.82 -18.13 -8.21
C PRO A 570 -20.01 -17.15 -9.37
N ALA A 571 -21.12 -16.42 -9.35
CA ALA A 571 -21.37 -15.38 -10.34
C ALA A 571 -20.34 -14.25 -10.23
N ALA A 572 -19.90 -13.73 -11.38
CA ALA A 572 -19.09 -12.52 -11.39
C ALA A 572 -19.91 -11.32 -10.88
N VAL A 573 -19.28 -10.45 -10.10
CA VAL A 573 -19.91 -9.23 -9.59
C VAL A 573 -19.26 -8.02 -10.26
N ASP A 574 -20.07 -7.20 -10.92
CA ASP A 574 -19.64 -5.87 -11.36
C ASP A 574 -19.69 -4.93 -10.15
N TRP A 575 -18.56 -4.79 -9.46
CA TRP A 575 -18.46 -4.01 -8.23
C TRP A 575 -18.79 -2.53 -8.43
N PHE A 576 -18.30 -1.90 -9.50
CA PHE A 576 -18.60 -0.48 -9.76
C PHE A 576 -20.10 -0.25 -9.96
N ALA A 577 -20.79 -1.13 -10.70
CA ALA A 577 -22.24 -1.02 -10.90
C ALA A 577 -23.04 -1.20 -9.59
N PHE A 578 -22.48 -1.92 -8.61
CA PHE A 578 -23.05 -2.05 -7.27
C PHE A 578 -22.77 -0.82 -6.39
N GLU A 579 -21.58 -0.23 -6.53
CA GLU A 579 -21.06 0.85 -5.67
C GLU A 579 -21.55 2.24 -6.08
N GLU A 580 -21.58 2.54 -7.38
CA GLU A 580 -21.89 3.87 -7.91
C GLU A 580 -23.26 4.41 -7.44
N PRO A 581 -24.35 3.61 -7.39
CA PRO A 581 -25.64 4.10 -6.90
C PRO A 581 -25.60 4.65 -5.48
N TRP A 582 -24.78 4.07 -4.58
CA TRP A 582 -24.64 4.55 -3.21
C TRP A 582 -24.04 5.96 -3.14
N THR A 583 -23.15 6.29 -4.08
CA THR A 583 -22.54 7.64 -4.16
C THR A 583 -23.56 8.72 -4.55
N GLN A 584 -24.65 8.33 -5.21
CA GLN A 584 -25.72 9.24 -5.66
C GLN A 584 -26.90 9.29 -4.68
N GLU A 585 -27.02 8.32 -3.78
CA GLU A 585 -28.08 8.28 -2.77
C GLU A 585 -27.97 9.48 -1.84
N ARG A 586 -29.10 10.12 -1.52
CA ARG A 586 -29.15 11.18 -0.50
C ARG A 586 -29.75 10.65 0.78
N LYS A 587 -28.87 10.30 1.72
CA LYS A 587 -29.21 9.74 3.03
C LYS A 587 -28.64 10.63 4.14
N ASP A 588 -29.39 10.80 5.21
CA ASP A 588 -28.91 11.47 6.42
C ASP A 588 -28.20 10.47 7.32
N TYR A 589 -27.04 10.90 7.83
CA TYR A 589 -26.21 10.14 8.75
C TYR A 589 -26.05 10.91 10.07
N PRO A 590 -25.82 10.22 11.20
CA PRO A 590 -25.61 10.90 12.49
C PRO A 590 -24.47 11.93 12.43
N LEU A 591 -24.77 13.16 12.87
CA LEU A 591 -23.77 14.24 12.99
C LEU A 591 -23.04 14.24 14.34
N ARG A 592 -23.50 13.40 15.28
CA ARG A 592 -22.94 13.31 16.63
C ARG A 592 -22.75 11.84 17.01
N PRO A 593 -21.78 11.54 17.88
CA PRO A 593 -21.54 10.18 18.34
C PRO A 593 -22.78 9.51 18.94
N VAL A 594 -22.94 8.23 18.68
CA VAL A 594 -23.97 7.37 19.23
C VAL A 594 -23.30 6.27 20.06
N GLY A 595 -23.70 6.13 21.32
CA GLY A 595 -23.14 5.14 22.24
C GLY A 595 -21.98 5.65 23.11
N ASP A 596 -21.32 4.73 23.82
CA ASP A 596 -20.21 5.03 24.74
C ASP A 596 -18.93 4.33 24.28
N ALA A 597 -17.89 5.12 24.01
CA ALA A 597 -16.61 4.65 23.47
C ALA A 597 -15.99 3.51 24.29
N TYR A 598 -15.94 3.65 25.62
CA TYR A 598 -15.35 2.64 26.50
C TYR A 598 -16.16 1.34 26.50
N ARG A 599 -17.48 1.42 26.66
CA ARG A 599 -18.36 0.23 26.69
C ARG A 599 -18.34 -0.52 25.37
N THR A 600 -18.38 0.20 24.25
CA THR A 600 -18.33 -0.42 22.94
C THR A 600 -16.96 -1.04 22.67
N ALA A 601 -15.85 -0.36 23.00
CA ALA A 601 -14.50 -0.94 22.90
C ALA A 601 -14.30 -2.14 23.84
N ALA A 602 -14.91 -2.16 25.03
CA ALA A 602 -14.89 -3.31 25.92
C ALA A 602 -15.62 -4.51 25.28
N ARG A 603 -16.75 -4.27 24.60
CA ARG A 603 -17.45 -5.29 23.81
C ARG A 603 -16.60 -5.79 22.64
N VAL A 604 -15.87 -4.90 21.96
CA VAL A 604 -14.87 -5.29 20.94
C VAL A 604 -13.86 -6.25 21.54
N ARG A 605 -13.22 -5.88 22.66
CA ARG A 605 -12.25 -6.73 23.36
C ARG A 605 -12.86 -8.08 23.72
N ASP A 606 -14.08 -8.10 24.26
CA ASP A 606 -14.74 -9.34 24.69
C ASP A 606 -15.08 -10.26 23.50
N VAL A 607 -15.60 -9.70 22.40
CA VAL A 607 -15.87 -10.46 21.17
C VAL A 607 -14.58 -11.01 20.59
N LEU A 608 -13.53 -10.19 20.46
CA LEU A 608 -12.24 -10.62 19.92
C LEU A 608 -11.54 -11.64 20.81
N ALA A 609 -11.61 -11.50 22.14
CA ALA A 609 -11.02 -12.44 23.10
C ALA A 609 -11.67 -13.83 23.05
N ARG A 610 -12.96 -13.90 22.66
CA ARG A 610 -13.73 -15.15 22.59
C ARG A 610 -13.88 -15.71 21.18
N ALA A 611 -13.55 -14.93 20.16
CA ALA A 611 -13.73 -15.34 18.78
C ALA A 611 -12.97 -16.64 18.48
N PRO A 612 -13.56 -17.59 17.75
CA PRO A 612 -12.87 -18.79 17.30
C PRO A 612 -11.81 -18.45 16.24
N TYR A 613 -11.09 -19.47 15.73
CA TYR A 613 -10.17 -19.32 14.59
C TYR A 613 -8.95 -18.39 14.82
N GLN A 614 -8.49 -18.30 16.08
CA GLN A 614 -7.33 -17.50 16.54
C GLN A 614 -5.96 -18.16 16.35
N GLY A 615 -5.88 -19.19 15.53
CA GLY A 615 -4.68 -20.01 15.37
C GLY A 615 -4.14 -19.96 13.96
N THR A 616 -2.83 -19.78 13.84
CA THR A 616 -2.09 -20.03 12.59
C THR A 616 -1.21 -21.25 12.78
N LEU A 617 -1.42 -22.27 11.95
CA LEU A 617 -0.63 -23.51 11.97
C LEU A 617 0.46 -23.43 10.90
N THR A 618 1.71 -23.63 11.31
CA THR A 618 2.86 -23.78 10.42
C THR A 618 3.51 -25.12 10.69
N VAL A 619 3.88 -25.85 9.64
CA VAL A 619 4.54 -27.15 9.78
C VAL A 619 5.84 -27.13 8.97
N THR A 620 6.92 -27.59 9.59
CA THR A 620 8.21 -27.78 8.93
C THR A 620 8.64 -29.24 9.00
N ALA A 621 9.41 -29.67 8.02
CA ALA A 621 9.91 -31.03 7.88
C ALA A 621 11.44 -31.01 7.67
N GLU A 622 12.18 -31.73 8.51
CA GLU A 622 13.64 -31.74 8.48
C GLU A 622 14.20 -33.18 8.59
N PRO A 623 14.88 -33.71 7.56
CA PRO A 623 14.91 -33.19 6.18
C PRO A 623 13.54 -33.38 5.47
N PRO A 624 13.24 -32.59 4.41
CA PRO A 624 12.01 -32.76 3.63
C PRO A 624 12.03 -33.99 2.70
N VAL A 625 13.21 -34.57 2.47
CA VAL A 625 13.43 -35.79 1.68
C VAL A 625 14.14 -36.84 2.52
N LEU A 626 13.65 -38.07 2.43
CA LEU A 626 14.13 -39.23 3.17
C LEU A 626 14.70 -40.28 2.21
N PRO A 627 15.85 -40.89 2.53
CA PRO A 627 16.19 -42.15 1.89
C PRO A 627 15.18 -43.23 2.30
N PRO A 628 15.07 -44.34 1.55
CA PRO A 628 14.26 -45.47 1.97
C PRO A 628 14.61 -45.95 3.38
N GLY A 629 13.61 -46.01 4.26
CA GLY A 629 13.78 -46.35 5.69
C GLY A 629 14.39 -45.22 6.55
N GLY A 630 14.60 -44.03 5.98
CA GLY A 630 15.04 -42.84 6.70
C GLY A 630 13.94 -42.22 7.57
N SER A 631 14.29 -41.19 8.34
CA SER A 631 13.33 -40.46 9.19
C SER A 631 13.47 -38.95 9.11
N ALA A 632 12.33 -38.25 9.17
CA ALA A 632 12.22 -36.80 9.25
C ALA A 632 11.66 -36.40 10.61
N ARG A 633 12.04 -35.20 11.07
CA ARG A 633 11.32 -34.51 12.14
C ARG A 633 10.29 -33.59 11.52
N LEU A 634 9.01 -33.84 11.83
CA LEU A 634 7.92 -32.92 11.57
C LEU A 634 7.70 -32.04 12.80
N SER A 635 7.76 -30.72 12.64
CA SER A 635 7.48 -29.75 13.71
C SER A 635 6.23 -28.94 13.35
N ALA A 636 5.15 -29.12 14.11
CA ALA A 636 3.95 -28.31 13.99
C ALA A 636 3.95 -27.20 15.03
N VAL A 637 3.84 -25.95 14.59
CA VAL A 637 3.77 -24.76 15.42
C VAL A 637 2.37 -24.16 15.29
N LEU A 638 1.62 -24.13 16.38
CA LEU A 638 0.40 -23.32 16.47
C LEU A 638 0.75 -21.98 17.11
N ARG A 639 0.57 -20.90 16.36
CA ARG A 639 0.66 -19.53 16.85
C ARG A 639 -0.74 -19.02 17.22
N ASN A 640 -0.91 -18.56 18.45
CA ASN A 640 -2.10 -17.84 18.88
C ASN A 640 -1.95 -16.38 18.46
N VAL A 641 -2.69 -15.96 17.43
CA VAL A 641 -2.64 -14.58 16.92
C VAL A 641 -3.56 -13.62 17.68
N ASN A 642 -4.22 -14.11 18.74
CA ASN A 642 -4.98 -13.29 19.68
C ASN A 642 -4.10 -12.89 20.88
N GLY A 643 -3.89 -11.59 21.06
CA GLY A 643 -3.16 -11.02 22.19
C GLY A 643 -4.01 -10.75 23.43
N LEU A 644 -5.33 -10.94 23.36
CA LEU A 644 -6.27 -10.65 24.44
C LEU A 644 -6.55 -11.86 25.34
N ARG A 645 -6.40 -13.08 24.82
CA ARG A 645 -6.68 -14.31 25.57
C ARG A 645 -5.79 -15.48 25.12
N ALA A 646 -5.31 -16.25 26.08
CA ALA A 646 -4.66 -17.53 25.84
C ALA A 646 -5.66 -18.58 25.33
N THR A 647 -5.15 -19.61 24.65
CA THR A 647 -5.99 -20.76 24.29
C THR A 647 -6.34 -21.61 25.52
N GLY A 648 -7.37 -22.44 25.39
CA GLY A 648 -7.51 -23.64 26.21
C GLY A 648 -6.53 -24.72 25.77
N ARG A 649 -6.84 -25.98 26.11
CA ARG A 649 -6.10 -27.15 25.66
C ARG A 649 -6.05 -27.22 24.12
N VAL A 650 -4.85 -27.44 23.59
CA VAL A 650 -4.60 -27.62 22.16
C VAL A 650 -4.20 -29.07 21.92
N ASP A 651 -4.90 -29.75 21.02
CA ASP A 651 -4.64 -31.15 20.67
C ASP A 651 -4.19 -31.22 19.21
N PHE A 652 -3.05 -31.85 18.95
CA PHE A 652 -2.55 -32.11 17.60
C PHE A 652 -2.69 -33.58 17.25
N ALA A 653 -3.02 -33.87 16.01
CA ALA A 653 -2.99 -35.20 15.45
C ALA A 653 -2.30 -35.18 14.08
N LEU A 654 -1.43 -36.16 13.85
CA LEU A 654 -0.85 -36.45 12.55
C LEU A 654 -1.58 -37.67 11.98
N GLY A 655 -2.08 -37.54 10.75
CA GLY A 655 -2.77 -38.61 10.04
C GLY A 655 -2.42 -38.61 8.54
N GLY A 656 -2.89 -39.64 7.84
CA GLY A 656 -2.70 -39.77 6.39
C GLY A 656 -1.27 -40.08 5.93
N PHE A 657 -0.33 -40.30 6.86
CA PHE A 657 1.06 -40.62 6.56
C PHE A 657 1.26 -42.13 6.37
N ASP A 658 1.77 -42.52 5.20
CA ASP A 658 2.12 -43.90 4.85
C ASP A 658 3.55 -44.22 5.32
N GLY A 659 3.70 -44.47 6.62
CA GLY A 659 4.97 -44.72 7.30
C GLY A 659 4.78 -44.81 8.82
N THR A 660 5.88 -44.78 9.58
CA THR A 660 5.80 -44.67 11.05
C THR A 660 5.77 -43.21 11.48
N ALA A 661 4.96 -42.85 12.48
CA ALA A 661 4.93 -41.49 13.01
C ALA A 661 4.87 -41.53 14.54
N GLU A 662 6.03 -41.38 15.17
CA GLU A 662 6.18 -41.43 16.63
C GLU A 662 6.25 -40.01 17.21
N PRO A 663 5.35 -39.62 18.13
CA PRO A 663 5.44 -38.33 18.80
C PRO A 663 6.75 -38.16 19.57
N GLU A 664 7.46 -37.04 19.37
CA GLU A 664 8.61 -36.63 20.19
C GLU A 664 8.12 -35.82 21.41
N GLY A 665 7.36 -36.48 22.29
CA GLY A 665 6.74 -35.88 23.47
C GLY A 665 5.20 -35.79 23.40
N PRO A 666 4.56 -35.01 24.28
CA PRO A 666 3.10 -34.87 24.28
C PRO A 666 2.58 -34.26 22.97
N THR A 667 1.53 -34.85 22.41
CA THR A 667 0.81 -34.32 21.24
C THR A 667 -0.26 -33.29 21.59
N SER A 668 -0.32 -32.87 22.86
CA SER A 668 -1.21 -31.82 23.31
C SER A 668 -0.48 -30.81 24.19
N LEU A 669 -0.96 -29.57 24.15
CA LEU A 669 -0.48 -28.47 24.97
C LEU A 669 -1.60 -28.05 25.93
N PRO A 670 -1.31 -27.77 27.21
CA PRO A 670 -2.33 -27.33 28.16
C PRO A 670 -2.92 -25.97 27.77
N SER A 671 -2.09 -25.08 27.23
CA SER A 671 -2.50 -23.81 26.63
C SER A 671 -1.37 -23.19 25.81
N VAL A 672 -1.72 -22.35 24.84
CA VAL A 672 -0.80 -21.42 24.17
C VAL A 672 -1.10 -20.00 24.67
N PRO A 673 -0.09 -19.25 25.16
CA PRO A 673 -0.29 -17.89 25.66
C PRO A 673 -0.91 -16.95 24.63
N ALA A 674 -1.47 -15.83 25.10
CA ALA A 674 -1.89 -14.74 24.22
C ALA A 674 -0.67 -14.21 23.43
N ALA A 675 -0.82 -14.01 22.13
CA ALA A 675 0.28 -13.70 21.20
C ALA A 675 1.46 -14.70 21.23
N GLY A 676 1.26 -15.90 21.80
CA GLY A 676 2.28 -16.92 21.96
C GLY A 676 2.26 -17.98 20.86
N ALA A 677 3.19 -18.92 20.94
CA ALA A 677 3.22 -20.10 20.09
C ALA A 677 3.51 -21.36 20.90
N GLY A 678 3.05 -22.50 20.39
CA GLY A 678 3.33 -23.82 20.94
C GLY A 678 3.74 -24.78 19.84
N THR A 679 4.64 -25.71 20.16
CA THR A 679 5.22 -26.65 19.20
C THR A 679 4.99 -28.09 19.63
N VAL A 680 4.58 -28.94 18.69
CA VAL A 680 4.53 -30.40 18.83
C VAL A 680 5.36 -31.01 17.71
N ARG A 681 6.01 -32.15 17.98
CA ARG A 681 6.93 -32.80 17.05
C ARG A 681 6.62 -34.28 16.89
N TRP A 682 6.87 -34.80 15.69
CA TRP A 682 6.86 -36.22 15.38
C TRP A 682 8.14 -36.60 14.67
N ARG A 683 8.62 -37.82 14.94
CA ARG A 683 9.57 -38.54 14.11
C ARG A 683 8.78 -39.38 13.10
N ALA A 684 8.81 -38.96 11.84
CA ALA A 684 8.17 -39.63 10.73
C ALA A 684 9.19 -40.52 9.99
N GLY A 685 9.01 -41.83 10.00
CA GLY A 685 9.85 -42.82 9.31
C GLY A 685 9.22 -43.28 8.01
N ALA A 686 10.02 -43.30 6.94
CA ALA A 686 9.59 -43.81 5.65
C ALA A 686 9.40 -45.35 5.70
N PRO A 687 8.46 -45.93 4.93
CA PRO A 687 8.09 -47.35 5.01
C PRO A 687 9.21 -48.32 4.57
N GLY A 688 10.27 -47.83 3.92
CA GLY A 688 11.47 -48.63 3.60
C GLY A 688 11.28 -49.60 2.43
N ALA A 689 10.16 -49.52 1.72
CA ALA A 689 9.96 -50.25 0.47
C ALA A 689 10.90 -49.73 -0.64
N PRO A 690 11.39 -50.58 -1.55
CA PRO A 690 12.13 -50.12 -2.73
C PRO A 690 11.38 -49.02 -3.49
N LEU A 691 12.14 -48.09 -4.08
CA LEU A 691 11.59 -46.99 -4.88
C LEU A 691 11.13 -47.52 -6.25
N ASP A 692 9.90 -47.18 -6.63
CA ASP A 692 9.31 -47.43 -7.97
C ASP A 692 9.45 -46.20 -8.90
N ARG A 693 9.70 -45.03 -8.32
CA ARG A 693 9.86 -43.73 -8.97
C ARG A 693 10.95 -42.90 -8.28
N PRO A 694 11.52 -41.88 -8.96
CA PRO A 694 12.64 -41.09 -8.41
C PRO A 694 12.30 -40.35 -7.11
N LEU A 695 11.03 -39.96 -6.94
CA LEU A 695 10.54 -39.21 -5.79
C LEU A 695 9.14 -39.71 -5.45
N ARG A 696 9.01 -40.45 -4.35
CA ARG A 696 7.74 -40.99 -3.85
C ARG A 696 7.16 -40.01 -2.83
N PRO A 697 6.03 -39.34 -3.11
CA PRO A 697 5.38 -38.48 -2.13
C PRO A 697 4.79 -39.33 -0.99
N LEU A 698 5.03 -38.89 0.24
CA LEU A 698 4.46 -39.40 1.47
C LEU A 698 3.58 -38.29 2.05
N PRO A 699 2.32 -38.17 1.59
CA PRO A 699 1.41 -37.13 2.07
C PRO A 699 1.15 -37.30 3.56
N TYR A 700 0.88 -36.20 4.26
CA TYR A 700 0.43 -36.20 5.64
C TYR A 700 -0.52 -35.03 5.89
N ALA A 701 -1.37 -35.18 6.88
CA ALA A 701 -2.22 -34.12 7.40
C ALA A 701 -1.96 -33.95 8.89
N ILE A 702 -1.77 -32.70 9.33
CA ILE A 702 -1.74 -32.34 10.74
C ILE A 702 -3.03 -31.58 11.04
N THR A 703 -3.88 -32.15 11.90
CA THR A 703 -5.03 -31.45 12.46
C THR A 703 -4.69 -30.90 13.84
N VAL A 704 -5.26 -29.74 14.16
CA VAL A 704 -5.09 -29.07 15.44
C VAL A 704 -6.43 -28.61 15.95
N ARG A 705 -6.84 -29.08 17.13
CA ARG A 705 -8.06 -28.64 17.81
C ARG A 705 -7.70 -27.63 18.87
N TYR A 706 -8.21 -26.41 18.74
CA TYR A 706 -7.86 -25.29 19.61
C TYR A 706 -9.01 -24.28 19.71
N GLY A 707 -8.97 -23.44 20.73
CA GLY A 707 -9.93 -22.35 20.91
C GLY A 707 -9.51 -21.47 22.08
N PRO A 708 -10.07 -20.25 22.19
CA PRO A 708 -9.84 -19.42 23.36
C PRO A 708 -10.21 -20.15 24.66
N ARG A 709 -9.50 -19.87 25.75
CA ARG A 709 -9.75 -20.55 27.02
C ARG A 709 -11.21 -20.39 27.46
N GLY A 710 -11.88 -21.52 27.69
CA GLY A 710 -13.27 -21.58 28.14
C GLY A 710 -14.32 -21.46 27.03
N GLU A 711 -13.90 -21.35 25.78
CA GLU A 711 -14.80 -21.28 24.61
C GLU A 711 -14.70 -22.58 23.78
N ASP A 712 -15.62 -22.73 22.83
CA ASP A 712 -15.62 -23.88 21.92
C ASP A 712 -14.35 -23.93 21.06
N ARG A 713 -13.91 -25.17 20.78
CA ARG A 713 -12.70 -25.44 20.01
C ARG A 713 -13.03 -25.71 18.56
N VAL A 714 -12.29 -25.07 17.67
CA VAL A 714 -12.31 -25.30 16.23
C VAL A 714 -11.18 -26.22 15.81
N GLU A 715 -11.28 -26.77 14.61
CA GLU A 715 -10.23 -27.58 14.00
C GLU A 715 -9.52 -26.79 12.91
N GLY A 716 -8.20 -26.68 13.01
CA GLY A 716 -7.33 -26.28 11.93
C GLY A 716 -6.70 -27.51 11.28
N ARG A 717 -6.34 -27.40 10.00
CA ARG A 717 -5.71 -28.49 9.24
C ARG A 717 -4.59 -27.93 8.37
N PHE A 718 -3.47 -28.64 8.34
CA PHE A 718 -2.37 -28.45 7.41
C PHE A 718 -2.17 -29.75 6.63
N ASP A 719 -2.11 -29.65 5.31
CA ASP A 719 -1.78 -30.75 4.41
C ASP A 719 -0.38 -30.52 3.83
N GLY A 720 0.48 -31.53 3.90
CA GLY A 720 1.84 -31.46 3.38
C GLY A 720 2.30 -32.81 2.84
N SER A 721 3.51 -32.83 2.28
CA SER A 721 4.14 -34.06 1.79
C SER A 721 5.58 -34.10 2.27
N LEU A 722 5.98 -35.25 2.81
CA LEU A 722 7.37 -35.67 2.82
C LEU A 722 7.65 -36.38 1.50
N PHE A 723 8.93 -36.56 1.18
CA PHE A 723 9.32 -37.29 -0.01
C PHE A 723 10.33 -38.36 0.32
N GLU A 724 10.18 -39.53 -0.28
CA GLU A 724 11.16 -40.60 -0.22
C GLU A 724 11.88 -40.68 -1.56
N ALA A 725 13.22 -40.59 -1.52
CA ALA A 725 14.03 -40.57 -2.72
C ALA A 725 15.44 -41.12 -2.47
N GLY A 726 16.05 -41.69 -3.52
CA GLY A 726 17.46 -42.03 -3.52
C GLY A 726 18.32 -40.76 -3.69
N PRO A 727 19.60 -40.78 -3.25
CA PRO A 727 20.51 -39.69 -3.52
C PRO A 727 20.73 -39.53 -5.03
N LEU A 728 21.06 -38.31 -5.47
CA LEU A 728 21.54 -38.11 -6.83
C LEU A 728 22.93 -38.75 -6.98
N ASP A 729 23.22 -39.27 -8.17
CA ASP A 729 24.51 -39.85 -8.50
C ASP A 729 25.65 -38.83 -8.34
N PRO A 730 26.88 -39.30 -8.00
CA PRO A 730 28.05 -38.43 -7.95
C PRO A 730 28.24 -37.65 -9.26
N GLY A 731 28.38 -36.32 -9.14
CA GLY A 731 28.56 -35.41 -10.27
C GLY A 731 27.34 -34.56 -10.62
N TRP A 732 26.19 -34.81 -9.99
CA TRP A 732 25.05 -33.90 -10.01
C TRP A 732 25.10 -32.93 -8.83
N SER A 733 24.70 -31.69 -9.08
CA SER A 733 24.48 -30.64 -8.07
C SER A 733 23.03 -30.18 -8.13
N THR A 734 22.51 -29.64 -7.03
CA THR A 734 21.17 -29.08 -6.98
C THR A 734 21.20 -27.58 -6.68
N TYR A 735 20.20 -26.87 -7.17
CA TYR A 735 19.93 -25.49 -6.78
C TYR A 735 18.43 -25.33 -6.61
N THR A 736 18.02 -24.61 -5.57
CA THR A 736 16.62 -24.23 -5.38
C THR A 736 16.52 -22.84 -4.77
N SER A 737 15.62 -22.03 -5.32
CA SER A 737 15.11 -20.79 -4.73
C SER A 737 13.62 -20.91 -4.34
N ASN A 738 13.05 -22.12 -4.44
CA ASN A 738 11.62 -22.39 -4.38
C ASN A 738 11.29 -23.63 -3.51
N GLY A 739 12.18 -23.98 -2.58
CA GLY A 739 12.02 -25.12 -1.67
C GLY A 739 11.97 -26.49 -2.36
N ALA A 740 12.53 -26.60 -3.56
CA ALA A 740 12.47 -27.82 -4.34
C ALA A 740 13.23 -28.98 -3.69
N VAL A 741 12.65 -30.15 -3.79
CA VAL A 741 13.21 -31.45 -3.42
C VAL A 741 13.54 -32.24 -4.68
N PHE A 742 14.52 -33.13 -4.57
CA PHE A 742 15.12 -33.83 -5.71
C PHE A 742 15.19 -35.32 -5.42
N GLY A 743 15.01 -36.13 -6.46
CA GLY A 743 15.20 -37.57 -6.40
C GLY A 743 15.65 -38.15 -7.73
N GLN A 744 16.44 -39.22 -7.67
CA GLN A 744 16.90 -39.98 -8.83
C GLN A 744 16.60 -41.47 -8.63
N LEU A 745 16.17 -42.12 -9.72
CA LEU A 745 16.06 -43.57 -9.80
C LEU A 745 16.52 -44.03 -11.18
N ALA A 746 17.68 -44.68 -11.23
CA ALA A 746 18.41 -44.96 -12.47
C ALA A 746 18.66 -43.66 -13.26
N ASP A 747 18.23 -43.59 -14.52
CA ASP A 747 18.36 -42.44 -15.40
C ASP A 747 17.20 -41.42 -15.28
N ARG A 748 16.22 -41.70 -14.41
CA ARG A 748 15.05 -40.83 -14.20
C ARG A 748 15.25 -39.89 -13.03
N PHE A 749 14.83 -38.64 -13.21
CA PHE A 749 14.86 -37.58 -12.19
C PHE A 749 13.44 -37.11 -11.88
N ALA A 750 13.22 -36.69 -10.64
CA ALA A 750 12.03 -35.94 -10.27
C ALA A 750 12.42 -34.74 -9.41
N ILE A 751 11.70 -33.64 -9.62
CA ILE A 751 11.86 -32.39 -8.91
C ILE A 751 10.45 -31.95 -8.51
N ASP A 752 10.21 -31.78 -7.23
CA ASP A 752 8.99 -31.19 -6.70
C ASP A 752 9.36 -29.88 -6.00
N GLY A 753 8.64 -28.79 -6.26
CA GLY A 753 8.94 -27.49 -5.67
C GLY A 753 7.83 -26.50 -5.92
N ALA A 754 7.83 -25.41 -5.14
CA ALA A 754 6.77 -24.41 -5.16
C ALA A 754 7.38 -23.01 -5.30
N GLY A 755 7.07 -22.33 -6.40
CA GLY A 755 7.56 -20.98 -6.67
C GLY A 755 6.51 -20.12 -7.33
N THR A 756 6.70 -18.81 -7.23
CA THR A 756 5.80 -17.77 -7.71
C THR A 756 5.85 -17.67 -9.24
N ASP A 757 7.05 -17.50 -9.82
CA ASP A 757 7.24 -17.40 -11.28
C ASP A 757 8.73 -17.56 -11.70
N LEU A 758 8.96 -17.68 -13.00
CA LEU A 758 10.27 -17.65 -13.67
C LEU A 758 10.22 -16.70 -14.88
N TRP A 759 9.99 -15.41 -14.60
CA TRP A 759 9.82 -14.36 -15.60
C TRP A 759 10.17 -12.97 -15.02
N ARG A 760 10.98 -12.20 -15.76
CA ARG A 760 11.43 -10.85 -15.38
C ARG A 760 11.97 -10.82 -13.94
N GLY A 761 11.45 -9.92 -13.10
CA GLY A 761 11.92 -9.72 -11.72
C GLY A 761 11.75 -10.93 -10.79
N THR A 762 11.08 -12.01 -11.20
CA THR A 762 10.89 -13.22 -10.40
C THR A 762 11.67 -14.40 -11.00
N SER A 763 12.57 -15.00 -10.21
CA SER A 763 13.43 -16.12 -10.63
C SER A 763 13.41 -17.27 -9.62
N GLU A 764 12.26 -17.92 -9.46
CA GLU A 764 12.05 -19.02 -8.52
C GLU A 764 12.01 -20.37 -9.27
N PHE A 765 13.01 -21.22 -9.05
CA PHE A 765 13.07 -22.54 -9.68
C PHE A 765 13.93 -23.52 -8.89
N GLY A 766 13.75 -24.82 -9.19
CA GLY A 766 14.58 -25.92 -8.72
C GLY A 766 15.22 -26.63 -9.91
N THR A 767 16.50 -27.00 -9.82
CA THR A 767 17.20 -27.75 -10.87
C THR A 767 18.24 -28.72 -10.31
N ALA A 768 18.37 -29.87 -10.97
CA ALA A 768 19.53 -30.75 -10.86
C ALA A 768 20.41 -30.54 -12.10
N TYR A 769 21.70 -30.27 -11.90
CA TYR A 769 22.59 -29.84 -12.97
C TYR A 769 24.01 -30.42 -12.86
N ARG A 770 24.75 -30.38 -13.98
CA ARG A 770 26.18 -30.67 -14.06
C ARG A 770 26.91 -29.42 -14.52
N ALA A 771 27.97 -29.02 -13.81
CA ALA A 771 28.74 -27.83 -14.18
C ALA A 771 29.70 -28.11 -15.35
N GLY A 772 29.82 -27.16 -16.28
CA GLY A 772 30.85 -27.16 -17.33
C GLY A 772 30.68 -28.18 -18.47
N VAL A 773 29.51 -28.84 -18.56
CA VAL A 773 29.25 -29.89 -19.56
C VAL A 773 28.64 -29.37 -20.88
N PHE A 774 27.95 -28.24 -20.87
CA PHE A 774 27.22 -27.73 -22.05
C PHE A 774 28.06 -26.71 -22.85
N ARG A 775 28.97 -27.23 -23.68
CA ARG A 775 29.94 -26.49 -24.50
C ARG A 775 29.43 -26.27 -25.93
N ASP A 776 30.11 -25.41 -26.69
CA ASP A 776 29.80 -25.23 -28.12
C ASP A 776 29.89 -26.60 -28.84
N GLY A 777 28.90 -26.90 -29.68
CA GLY A 777 28.75 -28.19 -30.37
C GLY A 777 28.09 -29.29 -29.54
N THR A 778 27.59 -29.00 -28.33
CA THR A 778 26.89 -29.98 -27.49
C THR A 778 25.37 -29.84 -27.57
N SER A 779 24.67 -30.96 -27.45
CA SER A 779 23.22 -31.01 -27.34
C SER A 779 22.82 -31.80 -26.10
N VAL A 780 21.82 -31.32 -25.39
CA VAL A 780 21.18 -32.03 -24.27
C VAL A 780 19.79 -32.45 -24.72
N THR A 781 19.50 -33.73 -24.54
CA THR A 781 18.17 -34.30 -24.79
C THR A 781 17.56 -34.74 -23.47
N LEU A 782 16.31 -34.35 -23.21
CA LEU A 782 15.56 -34.68 -22.01
C LEU A 782 14.15 -35.10 -22.41
N ARG A 783 13.71 -36.28 -21.96
CA ARG A 783 12.30 -36.65 -22.00
C ARG A 783 11.62 -36.14 -20.73
N VAL A 784 10.60 -35.31 -20.89
CA VAL A 784 9.70 -34.94 -19.79
C VAL A 784 8.56 -35.94 -19.80
N ASP A 785 8.55 -36.89 -18.87
CA ASP A 785 7.51 -37.92 -18.80
C ASP A 785 6.17 -37.37 -18.31
N SER A 786 6.20 -36.52 -17.28
CA SER A 786 5.01 -35.91 -16.71
C SER A 786 5.34 -34.58 -16.01
N GLN A 787 4.32 -33.76 -15.80
CA GLN A 787 4.42 -32.51 -15.05
C GLN A 787 3.07 -32.23 -14.37
N ALA A 788 3.09 -31.81 -13.10
CA ALA A 788 1.89 -31.35 -12.42
C ALA A 788 1.43 -29.98 -12.97
N ALA A 789 0.11 -29.82 -13.14
CA ALA A 789 -0.48 -28.56 -13.62
C ALA A 789 -0.68 -27.56 -12.46
N THR A 790 0.41 -27.14 -11.80
CA THR A 790 0.38 -26.18 -10.68
C THR A 790 0.06 -24.74 -11.12
N GLY A 791 0.20 -24.46 -12.41
CA GLY A 791 -0.22 -23.21 -13.05
C GLY A 791 -0.08 -23.31 -14.58
N ASN A 792 -0.74 -22.43 -15.31
CA ASN A 792 -0.74 -22.45 -16.79
C ASN A 792 0.68 -22.33 -17.40
N TRP A 793 1.58 -21.65 -16.68
CA TRP A 793 2.96 -21.38 -17.07
C TRP A 793 4.00 -22.15 -16.24
N ALA A 794 3.58 -23.12 -15.41
CA ALA A 794 4.52 -24.00 -14.73
C ALA A 794 5.44 -24.67 -15.76
N ARG A 795 6.73 -24.84 -15.45
CA ARG A 795 7.74 -25.29 -16.42
C ARG A 795 8.42 -26.58 -15.98
N ALA A 796 8.59 -27.51 -16.91
CA ALA A 796 9.46 -28.68 -16.77
C ALA A 796 10.32 -28.82 -18.02
N GLY A 797 11.64 -28.91 -17.87
CA GLY A 797 12.55 -29.02 -19.00
C GLY A 797 14.01 -28.72 -18.69
N ILE A 798 14.72 -28.24 -19.71
CA ILE A 798 16.16 -27.97 -19.69
C ILE A 798 16.39 -26.49 -19.33
N VAL A 799 17.38 -26.25 -18.48
CA VAL A 799 17.77 -24.91 -18.07
C VAL A 799 19.28 -24.75 -18.13
N VAL A 800 19.75 -23.61 -18.63
CA VAL A 800 21.15 -23.27 -18.78
C VAL A 800 21.37 -21.86 -18.26
N ARG A 801 22.41 -21.71 -17.44
CA ARG A 801 22.82 -20.41 -16.89
C ARG A 801 24.34 -20.39 -16.78
N ASN A 802 24.96 -19.21 -16.80
CA ASN A 802 26.42 -19.10 -16.60
C ASN A 802 26.85 -19.75 -15.27
N ARG A 803 26.06 -19.54 -14.20
CA ARG A 803 26.19 -20.25 -12.92
C ARG A 803 24.81 -20.58 -12.35
N LEU A 804 24.35 -21.82 -12.51
CA LEU A 804 23.03 -22.26 -12.01
C LEU A 804 22.91 -22.21 -10.48
N GLY A 805 24.00 -22.46 -9.75
CA GLY A 805 24.04 -22.42 -8.28
C GLY A 805 24.13 -21.01 -7.68
N THR A 806 24.09 -19.95 -8.49
CA THR A 806 24.25 -18.56 -8.02
C THR A 806 23.01 -17.75 -8.38
N ALA A 807 22.30 -17.27 -7.34
CA ALA A 807 21.16 -16.38 -7.51
C ALA A 807 21.57 -15.14 -8.34
N GLY A 808 20.75 -14.76 -9.32
CA GLY A 808 21.00 -13.57 -10.14
C GLY A 808 22.14 -13.66 -11.16
N SER A 809 22.75 -14.84 -11.41
CA SER A 809 23.80 -14.96 -12.44
C SER A 809 23.32 -14.49 -13.83
N ALA A 810 24.10 -13.72 -14.56
CA ALA A 810 23.78 -13.34 -15.94
C ALA A 810 23.68 -14.55 -16.89
N GLY A 811 22.99 -14.38 -18.02
CA GLY A 811 22.87 -15.36 -19.11
C GLY A 811 21.98 -16.54 -18.73
N PHE A 812 20.77 -16.59 -19.29
CA PHE A 812 19.74 -17.54 -18.88
C PHE A 812 18.95 -18.05 -20.09
N VAL A 813 18.86 -19.38 -20.26
CA VAL A 813 18.03 -20.03 -21.29
C VAL A 813 17.23 -21.16 -20.66
N ASN A 814 15.95 -21.27 -21.02
CA ASN A 814 15.04 -22.29 -20.55
C ASN A 814 14.22 -22.86 -21.71
N LEU A 815 14.36 -24.17 -21.97
CA LEU A 815 13.50 -24.91 -22.89
C LEU A 815 12.59 -25.83 -22.06
N ALA A 816 11.30 -25.54 -22.02
CA ALA A 816 10.37 -26.26 -21.15
C ALA A 816 9.02 -26.52 -21.80
N VAL A 817 8.39 -27.63 -21.41
CA VAL A 817 6.96 -27.83 -21.63
C VAL A 817 6.17 -27.16 -20.50
N THR A 818 4.96 -26.72 -20.83
CA THR A 818 4.03 -26.09 -19.90
C THR A 818 2.66 -26.77 -19.97
N PRO A 819 1.85 -26.74 -18.89
CA PRO A 819 0.53 -27.37 -18.88
C PRO A 819 -0.46 -26.83 -19.92
N ALA A 820 -0.40 -25.52 -20.22
CA ALA A 820 -1.37 -24.83 -21.08
C ALA A 820 -0.78 -24.08 -22.29
N ASN A 821 0.53 -23.81 -22.31
CA ASN A 821 1.15 -22.92 -23.29
C ASN A 821 2.09 -23.63 -24.28
N GLY A 822 2.17 -24.96 -24.23
CA GLY A 822 2.99 -25.74 -25.14
C GLY A 822 4.45 -25.84 -24.71
N VAL A 823 5.35 -26.06 -25.68
CA VAL A 823 6.81 -26.02 -25.45
C VAL A 823 7.33 -24.63 -25.74
N VAL A 824 8.11 -24.08 -24.81
CA VAL A 824 8.56 -22.69 -24.79
C VAL A 824 10.08 -22.67 -24.68
N LEU A 825 10.73 -21.87 -25.53
CA LEU A 825 12.13 -21.46 -25.38
C LEU A 825 12.13 -20.02 -24.88
N SER A 826 12.51 -19.83 -23.62
CA SER A 826 12.66 -18.53 -22.96
C SER A 826 14.14 -18.19 -22.78
N TYR A 827 14.51 -16.92 -22.90
CA TYR A 827 15.88 -16.47 -22.73
C TYR A 827 15.99 -15.05 -22.19
N ASP A 828 17.15 -14.77 -21.61
CA ASP A 828 17.66 -13.48 -21.17
C ASP A 828 18.20 -12.71 -22.37
N SER A 829 17.42 -11.77 -22.92
CA SER A 829 17.83 -10.97 -24.09
C SER A 829 18.65 -9.74 -23.70
N SER A 830 18.56 -9.30 -22.46
CA SER A 830 19.22 -8.11 -21.92
C SER A 830 20.56 -8.38 -21.22
N GLY A 831 20.83 -9.63 -20.86
CA GLY A 831 22.01 -10.05 -20.11
C GLY A 831 21.92 -9.80 -18.61
N ASP A 832 20.74 -9.45 -18.08
CA ASP A 832 20.54 -9.08 -16.68
C ASP A 832 20.35 -10.28 -15.73
N GLY A 833 20.32 -11.49 -16.29
CA GLY A 833 20.12 -12.73 -15.55
C GLY A 833 18.64 -13.09 -15.31
N THR A 834 17.70 -12.45 -16.00
CA THR A 834 16.28 -12.78 -15.93
C THR A 834 15.73 -13.20 -17.30
N LEU A 835 14.66 -14.00 -17.31
CA LEU A 835 14.00 -14.36 -18.58
C LEU A 835 13.03 -13.26 -18.97
N ASP A 836 13.24 -12.63 -20.11
CA ASP A 836 12.46 -11.48 -20.58
C ASP A 836 11.83 -11.70 -21.97
N THR A 837 12.25 -12.75 -22.68
CA THR A 837 11.81 -13.08 -24.04
C THR A 837 11.48 -14.56 -24.18
N TYR A 838 10.50 -14.91 -25.04
CA TYR A 838 10.24 -16.30 -25.40
C TYR A 838 9.70 -16.52 -26.82
N ARG A 839 9.81 -17.77 -27.29
CA ARG A 839 9.13 -18.35 -28.46
C ARG A 839 8.49 -19.69 -28.07
N ARG A 840 7.43 -20.11 -28.75
CA ARG A 840 6.69 -21.32 -28.36
C ARG A 840 6.04 -22.06 -29.52
N ILE A 841 5.83 -23.36 -29.30
CA ILE A 841 4.92 -24.22 -30.08
C ILE A 841 3.75 -24.59 -29.18
N THR A 842 2.53 -24.21 -29.55
CA THR A 842 1.32 -24.48 -28.78
C THR A 842 0.81 -25.92 -28.95
N GLY A 843 -0.08 -26.37 -28.07
CA GLY A 843 -0.76 -27.66 -28.19
C GLY A 843 0.06 -28.90 -27.80
N VAL A 844 1.34 -28.73 -27.44
CA VAL A 844 2.22 -29.83 -26.99
C VAL A 844 2.19 -29.95 -25.47
N LYS A 845 2.04 -31.17 -24.93
CA LYS A 845 2.07 -31.47 -23.50
C LYS A 845 3.04 -32.62 -23.23
N ALA A 846 3.43 -32.83 -21.97
CA ALA A 846 4.12 -34.04 -21.57
C ALA A 846 3.21 -35.29 -21.82
N PRO A 847 3.75 -36.45 -22.24
CA PRO A 847 5.18 -36.71 -22.46
C PRO A 847 5.73 -36.05 -23.73
N VAL A 848 6.92 -35.47 -23.64
CA VAL A 848 7.59 -34.81 -24.77
C VAL A 848 9.11 -34.93 -24.64
N VAL A 849 9.82 -35.11 -25.75
CA VAL A 849 11.28 -35.05 -25.77
C VAL A 849 11.71 -33.65 -26.17
N LEU A 850 12.58 -33.05 -25.37
CA LEU A 850 13.16 -31.73 -25.57
C LEU A 850 14.64 -31.89 -25.95
N ARG A 851 15.11 -31.09 -26.91
CA ARG A 851 16.54 -31.00 -27.24
C ARG A 851 16.95 -29.53 -27.25
N LEU A 852 17.98 -29.22 -26.48
CA LEU A 852 18.62 -27.92 -26.48
C LEU A 852 20.05 -28.09 -27.01
N SER A 853 20.37 -27.42 -28.11
CA SER A 853 21.67 -27.50 -28.78
C SER A 853 22.38 -26.16 -28.70
N ARG A 854 23.65 -26.17 -28.29
CA ARG A 854 24.51 -24.98 -28.29
C ARG A 854 25.37 -25.00 -29.55
N THR A 855 25.01 -24.22 -30.55
CA THR A 855 25.61 -24.27 -31.90
C THR A 855 26.78 -23.29 -32.06
N GLY A 856 26.99 -22.40 -31.10
CA GLY A 856 28.12 -21.46 -31.03
C GLY A 856 28.05 -20.59 -29.78
N THR A 857 28.96 -19.63 -29.66
CA THR A 857 28.98 -18.70 -28.53
C THR A 857 27.71 -17.83 -28.54
N GLY A 858 26.83 -18.07 -27.57
CA GLY A 858 25.56 -17.34 -27.43
C GLY A 858 24.40 -17.83 -28.32
N ALA A 859 24.58 -18.90 -29.10
CA ALA A 859 23.56 -19.43 -30.00
C ALA A 859 22.97 -20.75 -29.48
N TYR A 860 21.64 -20.80 -29.30
CA TYR A 860 20.94 -21.94 -28.71
C TYR A 860 19.70 -22.32 -29.53
N THR A 861 19.69 -23.51 -30.10
CA THR A 861 18.53 -24.05 -30.80
C THR A 861 17.73 -24.95 -29.86
N GLY A 862 16.47 -24.59 -29.61
CA GLY A 862 15.51 -25.39 -28.83
C GLY A 862 14.54 -26.14 -29.71
N GLU A 863 14.36 -27.43 -29.48
CA GLU A 863 13.56 -28.33 -30.30
C GLU A 863 12.71 -29.27 -29.44
N CYS A 864 11.58 -29.73 -29.98
CA CYS A 864 10.77 -30.76 -29.34
C CYS A 864 10.32 -31.87 -30.29
N SER A 865 10.06 -33.06 -29.74
CA SER A 865 9.53 -34.23 -30.42
C SER A 865 8.43 -34.88 -29.59
N THR A 866 7.33 -35.24 -30.27
CA THR A 866 6.16 -35.93 -29.68
C THR A 866 6.08 -37.40 -30.10
N ASP A 867 7.07 -37.90 -30.83
CA ASP A 867 7.18 -39.26 -31.38
C ASP A 867 8.54 -39.87 -31.00
N GLU A 868 8.95 -39.65 -29.76
CA GLU A 868 10.15 -40.25 -29.15
C GLU A 868 11.48 -39.95 -29.89
N GLY A 869 11.57 -38.78 -30.50
CA GLY A 869 12.79 -38.29 -31.17
C GLY A 869 12.87 -38.65 -32.65
N VAL A 870 11.81 -39.22 -33.25
CA VAL A 870 11.76 -39.53 -34.69
C VAL A 870 11.64 -38.25 -35.52
N THR A 871 10.74 -37.34 -35.17
CA THR A 871 10.61 -36.02 -35.81
C THR A 871 10.85 -34.89 -34.82
N TRP A 872 11.62 -33.89 -35.25
CA TRP A 872 11.98 -32.72 -34.45
C TRP A 872 11.35 -31.45 -35.02
N ARG A 873 10.74 -30.67 -34.14
CA ARG A 873 10.22 -29.34 -34.46
C ARG A 873 11.05 -28.29 -33.74
N VAL A 874 11.60 -27.34 -34.50
CA VAL A 874 12.34 -26.20 -33.95
C VAL A 874 11.35 -25.25 -33.29
N VAL A 875 11.55 -24.99 -32.00
CA VAL A 875 10.80 -23.99 -31.24
C VAL A 875 11.35 -22.60 -31.53
N ALA A 876 12.67 -22.43 -31.46
CA ALA A 876 13.44 -21.25 -31.85
C ALA A 876 14.95 -21.54 -31.89
N THR A 877 15.72 -20.60 -32.45
CA THR A 877 17.20 -20.56 -32.44
C THR A 877 17.67 -19.21 -31.91
#